data_AF-A0A654ANB6-F1
#
_entry.id   AF-A0A654ANB6-F1
#
_cell.length_a   1.000
_cell.length_b   1.000
_cell.length_c   1.000
_cell.angle_alpha   90.00
_cell.angle_beta   90.00
_cell.angle_gamma   90.00
#
_symmetry.space_group_name_H-M   'P 1'
#
loop_
_entity.id
_entity.type
_entity.pdbx_description
1 polymer ?
#
loop_
_entity_poly.entity_id
_entity_poly.type
_entity_poly.pdbx_seq_one_letter_code
_entity_poly.pdbx_strand_id
1 'polypeptide(L)'
;MNKSHSLGLIAPRASAAAPTAAPAESWYSINALGGGVVEIKIYDDIGAWGITARQFSEELRAKGAFDAKRVDLRIHSYGGDVMDGFVIYNLLRGLPGELHGYVDGVACSMASVVAMACTRLSMPENAWMMIHKPWGGQIGDADDMREYADFLDRNEKNLVAAYSRKTGKTAEEITPLLKPDTWLTGKEAVEAGFADELLEPLAAAAALTSNRYTEYSNMPDAVKALMQPRAQGNQPSAPAQPTPAPANPAAPAAPVAAAPQDDAAVRAQILAQDGTRRSQIAERFGTFASAHGDLLRQCQDDINCTPAAAAEKLLAALGSSSQPSDKTVSIQVFSSTDRLMADAENALLARLGLAKATEGNGLRGFTLGEMARAMLASHNIATGGLDKMNMVGQAFTHTSGDFGRLLGNVANKSMLKGYEEAETSFQKFCSIGELTDFKAAERLDLEGFPTLDKVPEGGEYKYATVGERGERVQLATYGKLFSITRQAIINDDLRAFTRLPQKMGAAAMRTVNKLVFAILTGNPKMADGKALFHADHNNLLTGAAPSAAALSAARSAMRKQVDSAKSVLNIRPGFILAPVALEDLFTTILGAEYNPDVDLAAKAPNPIRNMAEVITDAELDLVSATAWYVLAGMAYDTIEVNFLDGVAQPTMEQQTGWGIDGVEFKVRIDATAAPLDFRTMQKNPGA
;
A
#
# COMPACT_ATOMS: atom_id res chain seq x y z
N MET A 1 13.18 -7.57 -45.19
CA MET A 1 11.87 -6.91 -45.12
C MET A 1 11.58 -6.58 -43.66
N ASN A 2 11.79 -5.32 -43.28
CA ASN A 2 11.56 -4.80 -41.94
C ASN A 2 10.08 -4.91 -41.56
N LYS A 3 9.78 -5.58 -40.43
CA LYS A 3 8.48 -5.45 -39.74
C LYS A 3 8.67 -4.51 -38.57
N SER A 4 8.06 -3.33 -38.64
CA SER A 4 8.00 -2.37 -37.54
C SER A 4 7.05 -2.90 -36.46
N HIS A 5 7.60 -3.38 -35.34
CA HIS A 5 6.87 -3.51 -34.09
C HIS A 5 7.11 -2.22 -33.28
N SER A 6 6.13 -1.31 -33.27
CA SER A 6 6.08 -0.23 -32.29
C SER A 6 5.17 -0.67 -31.14
N LEU A 7 5.70 -1.48 -30.23
CA LEU A 7 5.16 -1.69 -28.89
C LEU A 7 5.93 -0.73 -27.98
N GLY A 8 5.19 0.12 -27.27
CA GLY A 8 5.72 1.33 -26.62
C GLY A 8 6.72 1.01 -25.52
N LEU A 9 7.93 1.54 -25.67
CA LEU A 9 8.77 1.90 -24.53
C LEU A 9 7.91 2.62 -23.49
N ILE A 10 7.93 2.18 -22.23
CA ILE A 10 7.62 3.09 -21.13
C ILE A 10 8.88 3.95 -21.00
N ALA A 11 8.96 5.02 -21.80
CA ALA A 11 9.93 6.06 -21.52
C ALA A 11 9.73 6.47 -20.04
N PRO A 12 10.80 6.79 -19.29
CA PRO A 12 10.61 7.71 -18.16
C PRO A 12 9.83 8.89 -18.76
N ARG A 13 8.63 9.09 -18.21
CA ARG A 13 7.44 9.71 -18.83
C ARG A 13 7.68 10.62 -20.04
N ALA A 14 7.49 10.06 -21.24
CA ALA A 14 7.12 10.84 -22.42
C ALA A 14 5.60 10.71 -22.70
N SER A 15 4.85 11.77 -22.42
CA SER A 15 3.55 12.00 -23.07
C SER A 15 3.77 12.99 -24.21
N ALA A 16 3.94 12.49 -25.43
CA ALA A 16 3.80 13.31 -26.63
C ALA A 16 2.30 13.39 -26.98
N ALA A 17 1.56 14.28 -26.31
CA ALA A 17 0.22 14.66 -26.71
C ALA A 17 0.28 15.80 -27.75
N ALA A 18 -0.52 15.68 -28.81
CA ALA A 18 -0.74 16.73 -29.81
C ALA A 18 -1.31 18.02 -29.16
N PRO A 19 -1.13 19.21 -29.77
CA PRO A 19 -1.40 20.47 -29.10
C PRO A 19 -2.91 20.70 -28.95
N THR A 20 -3.44 20.40 -27.77
CA THR A 20 -4.73 20.90 -27.29
C THR A 20 -4.49 22.02 -26.29
N ALA A 21 -5.49 22.91 -26.15
CA ALA A 21 -5.44 24.19 -25.43
C ALA A 21 -4.60 24.20 -24.13
N ALA A 22 -3.96 25.35 -23.85
CA ALA A 22 -3.10 25.56 -22.70
C ALA A 22 -3.78 25.07 -21.39
N PRO A 23 -3.08 24.25 -20.58
CA PRO A 23 -3.63 23.73 -19.33
C PRO A 23 -3.93 24.87 -18.35
N ALA A 24 -4.92 24.67 -17.47
CA ALA A 24 -5.34 25.66 -16.47
C ALA A 24 -4.30 25.86 -15.35
N GLU A 25 -3.35 24.94 -15.20
CA GLU A 25 -2.28 24.93 -14.20
C GLU A 25 -0.93 24.63 -14.88
N SER A 26 0.17 25.15 -14.34
CA SER A 26 1.52 24.99 -14.89
C SER A 26 2.57 24.76 -13.81
N TRP A 27 3.50 23.82 -14.04
CA TRP A 27 4.67 23.58 -13.17
C TRP A 27 5.77 24.64 -13.34
N TYR A 28 5.63 25.54 -14.32
CA TYR A 28 6.55 26.65 -14.49
C TYR A 28 5.88 27.96 -14.87
N SER A 29 6.60 29.05 -14.64
CA SER A 29 6.26 30.36 -15.21
C SER A 29 7.53 31.06 -15.70
N ILE A 30 7.44 31.73 -16.86
CA ILE A 30 8.54 32.54 -17.41
C ILE A 30 8.07 33.99 -17.57
N ASN A 31 8.74 34.90 -16.88
CA ASN A 31 8.41 36.32 -16.85
C ASN A 31 9.63 37.14 -17.28
N ALA A 32 9.46 37.98 -18.30
CA ALA A 32 10.48 38.98 -18.64
C ALA A 32 10.41 40.11 -17.60
N LEU A 33 11.52 40.31 -16.88
CA LEU A 33 11.70 41.43 -15.96
C LEU A 33 12.35 42.61 -16.70
N GLY A 34 12.18 43.82 -16.16
CA GLY A 34 12.84 45.01 -16.70
C GLY A 34 14.38 44.88 -16.63
N GLY A 35 15.08 45.55 -17.54
CA GLY A 35 16.56 45.61 -17.51
C GLY A 35 17.29 44.45 -18.19
N GLY A 36 16.60 43.62 -18.97
CA GLY A 36 17.20 42.47 -19.67
C GLY A 36 17.40 41.24 -18.79
N VAL A 37 16.54 41.09 -17.77
CA VAL A 37 16.51 39.95 -16.86
C VAL A 37 15.25 39.12 -17.14
N VAL A 38 15.34 37.80 -17.12
CA VAL A 38 14.17 36.91 -17.22
C VAL A 38 14.08 36.04 -15.97
N GLU A 39 12.92 35.98 -15.34
CA GLU A 39 12.65 35.07 -14.22
C GLU A 39 11.99 33.79 -14.74
N ILE A 40 12.53 32.65 -14.32
CA ILE A 40 11.95 31.32 -14.52
C ILE A 40 11.64 30.73 -13.16
N LYS A 41 10.41 30.28 -12.94
CA LYS A 41 10.01 29.53 -11.74
C LYS A 41 9.72 28.09 -12.14
N ILE A 42 10.33 27.12 -11.47
CA ILE A 42 9.99 25.69 -11.55
C ILE A 42 9.41 25.28 -10.19
N TYR A 43 8.08 25.28 -10.10
CA TYR A 43 7.31 25.07 -8.88
C TYR A 43 6.33 23.93 -9.16
N ASP A 44 6.45 22.81 -8.45
CA ASP A 44 5.86 21.49 -8.74
C ASP A 44 6.64 20.62 -9.76
N ASP A 45 6.05 19.50 -10.19
CA ASP A 45 6.75 18.40 -10.83
C ASP A 45 7.04 18.65 -12.32
N ILE A 46 8.30 18.43 -12.73
CA ILE A 46 8.75 18.60 -14.13
C ILE A 46 8.02 17.59 -15.04
N GLY A 47 7.36 18.09 -16.09
CA GLY A 47 6.58 17.26 -17.03
C GLY A 47 5.15 16.93 -16.55
N ALA A 48 4.69 17.54 -15.45
CA ALA A 48 3.30 17.45 -15.02
C ALA A 48 2.33 18.18 -15.97
N TRP A 49 1.03 17.92 -15.82
CA TRP A 49 -0.06 18.56 -16.58
C TRP A 49 0.04 18.46 -18.11
N GLY A 50 0.81 17.49 -18.63
CA GLY A 50 1.02 17.31 -20.08
C GLY A 50 1.87 18.42 -20.71
N ILE A 51 2.54 19.24 -19.89
CA ILE A 51 3.37 20.33 -20.36
C ILE A 51 4.76 19.78 -20.71
N THR A 52 5.09 19.85 -22.00
CA THR A 52 6.32 19.25 -22.55
C THR A 52 7.50 20.21 -22.54
N ALA A 53 8.73 19.70 -22.58
CA ALA A 53 9.92 20.55 -22.73
C ALA A 53 9.93 21.38 -24.02
N ARG A 54 9.14 20.99 -25.03
CA ARG A 54 8.92 21.80 -26.25
C ARG A 54 8.16 23.09 -25.94
N GLN A 55 7.06 23.02 -25.18
CA GLN A 55 6.30 24.20 -24.78
C GLN A 55 7.16 25.13 -23.92
N PHE A 56 7.92 24.55 -22.99
CA PHE A 56 8.92 25.31 -22.21
C PHE A 56 9.93 26.02 -23.11
N SER A 57 10.48 25.33 -24.12
CA SER A 57 11.42 25.92 -25.07
C SER A 57 10.82 27.07 -25.90
N GLU A 58 9.59 26.90 -26.38
CA GLU A 58 8.87 27.91 -27.16
C GLU A 58 8.58 29.15 -26.31
N GLU A 59 8.14 28.99 -25.05
CA GLU A 59 7.94 30.10 -24.12
C GLU A 59 9.24 30.78 -23.70
N LEU A 60 10.30 30.02 -23.45
CA LEU A 60 11.62 30.54 -23.11
C LEU A 60 12.14 31.47 -24.20
N ARG A 61 11.93 31.11 -25.47
CA ARG A 61 12.23 31.97 -26.63
C ARG A 61 11.29 33.16 -26.69
N ALA A 62 9.99 32.94 -26.58
CA ALA A 62 8.98 34.01 -26.68
C ALA A 62 9.15 35.10 -25.60
N LYS A 63 9.66 34.73 -24.42
CA LYS A 63 9.93 35.65 -23.30
C LYS A 63 11.33 36.26 -23.35
N GLY A 64 12.10 36.01 -24.42
CA GLY A 64 13.39 36.67 -24.67
C GLY A 64 14.54 36.18 -23.81
N ALA A 65 14.47 34.96 -23.24
CA ALA A 65 15.54 34.45 -22.38
C ALA A 65 16.88 34.23 -23.11
N PHE A 66 16.84 33.96 -24.41
CA PHE A 66 18.05 33.82 -25.24
C PHE A 66 18.74 35.16 -25.54
N ASP A 67 18.04 36.27 -25.34
CA ASP A 67 18.57 37.63 -25.50
C ASP A 67 18.79 38.34 -24.16
N ALA A 68 18.44 37.66 -23.05
CA ALA A 68 18.57 38.20 -21.70
C ALA A 68 20.04 38.23 -21.28
N LYS A 69 20.43 39.31 -20.59
CA LYS A 69 21.76 39.40 -19.97
C LYS A 69 21.89 38.43 -18.79
N ARG A 70 20.78 38.20 -18.10
CA ARG A 70 20.69 37.35 -16.92
C ARG A 70 19.34 36.66 -16.85
N VAL A 71 19.35 35.42 -16.37
CA VAL A 71 18.16 34.63 -16.07
C VAL A 71 18.20 34.20 -14.60
N ASP A 72 17.12 34.49 -13.89
CA ASP A 72 16.92 34.07 -12.50
C ASP A 72 16.02 32.82 -12.47
N LEU A 73 16.60 31.68 -12.09
CA LEU A 73 15.91 30.41 -11.98
C LEU A 73 15.54 30.13 -10.51
N ARG A 74 14.27 30.17 -10.18
CA ARG A 74 13.74 29.87 -8.84
C ARG A 74 13.19 28.44 -8.84
N ILE A 75 13.67 27.61 -7.91
CA ILE A 75 13.35 26.18 -7.85
C ILE A 75 12.66 25.84 -6.53
N HIS A 76 11.46 25.29 -6.63
CA HIS A 76 10.79 24.60 -5.55
C HIS A 76 10.08 23.37 -6.13
N SER A 77 10.80 22.27 -6.29
CA SER A 77 10.30 21.13 -7.05
C SER A 77 10.82 19.80 -6.52
N TYR A 78 9.95 18.80 -6.52
CA TYR A 78 10.34 17.41 -6.23
C TYR A 78 11.05 16.74 -7.40
N GLY A 79 11.19 17.41 -8.56
CA GLY A 79 11.75 16.86 -9.79
C GLY A 79 10.65 16.40 -10.74
N GLY A 80 10.93 15.46 -11.63
CA GLY A 80 9.91 15.01 -12.56
C GLY A 80 10.43 14.01 -13.57
N ASP A 81 9.97 14.18 -14.81
CA ASP A 81 10.45 13.39 -15.95
C ASP A 81 11.94 13.64 -16.25
N VAL A 82 12.68 12.55 -16.50
CA VAL A 82 14.14 12.58 -16.71
C VAL A 82 14.47 13.17 -18.08
N MET A 83 13.69 12.87 -19.11
CA MET A 83 13.98 13.31 -20.47
C MET A 83 13.67 14.80 -20.65
N ASP A 84 12.49 15.25 -20.20
CA ASP A 84 12.11 16.67 -20.17
C ASP A 84 13.09 17.46 -19.29
N GLY A 85 13.47 16.91 -18.13
CA GLY A 85 14.49 17.52 -17.27
C GLY A 85 15.84 17.72 -17.96
N PHE A 86 16.31 16.75 -18.75
CA PHE A 86 17.53 16.91 -19.52
C PHE A 86 17.40 17.91 -20.65
N VAL A 87 16.24 18.00 -21.30
CA VAL A 87 15.99 19.04 -22.31
C VAL A 87 16.04 20.42 -21.65
N ILE A 88 15.39 20.62 -20.51
CA ILE A 88 15.43 21.88 -19.74
C ILE A 88 16.86 22.20 -19.31
N TYR A 89 17.58 21.25 -18.72
CA TYR A 89 18.99 21.41 -18.35
C TYR A 89 19.85 21.89 -19.52
N ASN A 90 19.71 21.24 -20.68
CA ASN A 90 20.48 21.59 -21.87
C ASN A 90 20.09 22.96 -22.44
N LEU A 91 18.81 23.31 -22.45
CA LEU A 91 18.33 24.63 -22.87
C LEU A 91 18.89 25.74 -21.99
N LEU A 92 18.82 25.56 -20.67
CA LEU A 92 19.30 26.51 -19.68
C LEU A 92 20.83 26.67 -19.73
N ARG A 93 21.58 25.58 -19.87
CA ARG A 93 23.04 25.59 -20.09
C ARG A 93 23.45 26.28 -21.39
N GLY A 94 22.58 26.31 -22.38
CA GLY A 94 22.81 26.93 -23.69
C GLY A 94 22.47 28.42 -23.74
N LEU A 95 21.94 29.00 -22.66
CA LEU A 95 21.65 30.43 -22.61
C LEU A 95 22.96 31.25 -22.61
N PRO A 96 23.03 32.36 -23.36
CA PRO A 96 24.25 33.16 -23.46
C PRO A 96 24.47 34.10 -22.25
N GLY A 97 23.41 34.41 -21.50
CA GLY A 97 23.45 35.25 -20.31
C GLY A 97 23.82 34.49 -19.02
N GLU A 98 24.01 35.23 -17.93
CA GLU A 98 24.25 34.63 -16.60
C GLU A 98 23.01 33.89 -16.11
N LEU A 99 23.16 32.66 -15.58
CA LEU A 99 22.04 31.87 -15.05
C LEU A 99 22.18 31.73 -13.53
N HIS A 100 21.42 32.54 -12.79
CA HIS A 100 21.43 32.57 -11.34
C HIS A 100 20.28 31.74 -10.78
N GLY A 101 20.61 30.63 -10.15
CA GLY A 101 19.67 29.72 -9.51
C GLY A 101 19.45 30.03 -8.05
N TYR A 102 18.22 29.83 -7.59
CA TYR A 102 17.84 29.92 -6.18
C TYR A 102 16.96 28.71 -5.83
N VAL A 103 17.35 27.93 -4.82
CA VAL A 103 16.49 26.89 -4.27
C VAL A 103 15.64 27.50 -3.16
N ASP A 104 14.36 27.74 -3.43
CA ASP A 104 13.48 28.46 -2.50
C ASP A 104 12.93 27.58 -1.37
N GLY A 105 13.01 26.27 -1.53
CA GLY A 105 12.67 25.32 -0.47
C GLY A 105 13.23 23.92 -0.72
N VAL A 106 12.97 23.34 -1.90
CA VAL A 106 13.46 22.00 -2.25
C VAL A 106 13.86 21.93 -3.73
N ALA A 107 14.94 21.21 -4.02
CA ALA A 107 15.32 20.79 -5.36
C ALA A 107 15.66 19.30 -5.32
N CYS A 108 14.69 18.45 -5.65
CA CYS A 108 14.84 17.00 -5.56
C CYS A 108 14.91 16.34 -6.94
N SER A 109 15.65 15.24 -7.05
CA SER A 109 15.70 14.39 -8.24
C SER A 109 16.02 15.21 -9.51
N MET A 110 15.14 15.25 -10.52
CA MET A 110 15.48 15.94 -11.77
C MET A 110 15.59 17.47 -11.60
N ALA A 111 14.96 18.05 -10.57
CA ALA A 111 15.12 19.47 -10.26
C ALA A 111 16.52 19.81 -9.72
N SER A 112 17.17 18.89 -8.97
CA SER A 112 18.57 19.09 -8.57
C SER A 112 19.51 19.02 -9.77
N VAL A 113 19.25 18.14 -10.75
CA VAL A 113 20.04 18.10 -11.99
C VAL A 113 19.87 19.40 -12.79
N VAL A 114 18.63 19.89 -12.94
CA VAL A 114 18.36 21.18 -13.60
C VAL A 114 19.08 22.33 -12.88
N ALA A 115 19.13 22.32 -11.54
CA ALA A 115 19.86 23.32 -10.77
C ALA A 115 21.37 23.35 -11.10
N MET A 116 21.96 22.22 -11.52
CA MET A 116 23.36 22.16 -11.97
C MET A 116 23.61 22.91 -13.29
N ALA A 117 22.55 23.37 -13.98
CA ALA A 117 22.69 24.22 -15.16
C ALA A 117 23.22 25.62 -14.80
N CYS A 118 22.92 26.09 -13.58
CA CYS A 118 23.17 27.44 -13.14
C CYS A 118 24.67 27.76 -13.05
N THR A 119 25.04 28.95 -13.53
CA THR A 119 26.40 29.49 -13.37
C THR A 119 26.67 29.82 -11.90
N ARG A 120 25.66 30.32 -11.19
CA ARG A 120 25.64 30.50 -9.73
C ARG A 120 24.36 29.91 -9.16
N LEU A 121 24.44 29.07 -8.14
CA LEU A 121 23.31 28.48 -7.43
C LEU A 121 23.39 28.84 -5.96
N SER A 122 22.37 29.53 -5.47
CA SER A 122 22.26 29.96 -4.07
C SER A 122 21.20 29.13 -3.35
N MET A 123 21.50 28.67 -2.13
CA MET A 123 20.60 27.86 -1.31
C MET A 123 20.49 28.47 0.10
N PRO A 124 19.29 28.77 0.60
CA PRO A 124 19.05 29.07 2.01
C PRO A 124 19.45 27.91 2.93
N GLU A 125 19.86 28.22 4.16
CA GLU A 125 20.21 27.22 5.18
C GLU A 125 19.10 26.19 5.42
N ASN A 126 17.84 26.61 5.34
CA ASN A 126 16.67 25.75 5.55
C ASN A 126 16.12 25.09 4.28
N ALA A 127 16.79 25.27 3.13
CA ALA A 127 16.44 24.59 1.89
C ALA A 127 17.13 23.22 1.78
N TRP A 128 16.54 22.35 0.97
CA TRP A 128 17.02 20.97 0.79
C TRP A 128 17.25 20.62 -0.68
N MET A 129 18.32 19.87 -0.93
CA MET A 129 18.58 19.22 -2.21
C MET A 129 18.57 17.71 -2.01
N MET A 130 17.96 16.97 -2.94
CA MET A 130 17.97 15.51 -2.91
C MET A 130 18.45 14.94 -4.24
N ILE A 131 19.45 14.07 -4.18
CA ILE A 131 19.99 13.36 -5.34
C ILE A 131 19.81 11.84 -5.16
N HIS A 132 19.44 11.16 -6.24
CA HIS A 132 19.23 9.71 -6.28
C HIS A 132 19.41 9.17 -7.71
N LYS A 133 19.43 7.84 -7.85
CA LYS A 133 19.46 7.17 -9.16
C LYS A 133 18.20 7.44 -9.99
N PRO A 134 18.27 7.40 -11.33
CA PRO A 134 17.07 7.42 -12.15
C PRO A 134 16.20 6.19 -11.81
N TRP A 135 14.92 6.43 -11.61
CA TRP A 135 13.95 5.39 -11.28
C TRP A 135 12.88 5.30 -12.36
N GLY A 136 12.49 4.08 -12.69
CA GLY A 136 11.45 3.79 -13.68
C GLY A 136 11.17 2.28 -13.75
N GLY A 137 10.16 1.89 -14.52
CA GLY A 137 9.79 0.49 -14.73
C GLY A 137 9.44 0.20 -16.19
N GLN A 138 9.77 -1.01 -16.64
CA GLN A 138 9.39 -1.58 -17.93
C GLN A 138 8.78 -2.96 -17.69
N ILE A 139 7.80 -3.32 -18.52
CA ILE A 139 7.21 -4.66 -18.55
C ILE A 139 7.48 -5.22 -19.94
N GLY A 140 7.97 -6.46 -19.99
CA GLY A 140 8.39 -7.12 -21.22
C GLY A 140 9.09 -8.44 -20.92
N ASP A 141 9.66 -9.07 -21.93
CA ASP A 141 10.47 -10.27 -21.73
C ASP A 141 11.86 -9.93 -21.12
N ALA A 142 12.71 -10.95 -20.96
CA ALA A 142 14.02 -10.77 -20.34
C ALA A 142 14.93 -9.81 -21.12
N ASP A 143 14.78 -9.70 -22.44
CA ASP A 143 15.58 -8.78 -23.26
C ASP A 143 15.04 -7.35 -23.12
N ASP A 144 13.72 -7.17 -23.10
CA ASP A 144 13.09 -5.87 -22.82
C ASP A 144 13.53 -5.32 -21.44
N MET A 145 13.60 -6.18 -20.43
CA MET A 145 14.04 -5.76 -19.09
C MET A 145 15.52 -5.38 -19.05
N ARG A 146 16.38 -6.08 -19.80
CA ARG A 146 17.81 -5.73 -19.90
C ARG A 146 18.01 -4.43 -20.65
N GLU A 147 17.31 -4.23 -21.78
CA GLU A 147 17.36 -2.99 -22.53
C GLU A 147 16.92 -1.79 -21.68
N TYR A 148 15.91 -1.97 -20.83
CA TYR A 148 15.47 -0.93 -19.92
C TYR A 148 16.47 -0.64 -18.79
N ALA A 149 17.09 -1.68 -18.21
CA ALA A 149 18.16 -1.50 -17.23
C ALA A 149 19.35 -0.73 -17.86
N ASP A 150 19.77 -1.10 -19.06
CA ASP A 150 20.82 -0.40 -19.82
C ASP A 150 20.44 1.05 -20.12
N PHE A 151 19.15 1.33 -20.32
CA PHE A 151 18.64 2.69 -20.50
C PHE A 151 18.71 3.49 -19.19
N LEU A 152 18.33 2.93 -18.04
CA LEU A 152 18.49 3.58 -16.74
C LEU A 152 19.97 3.87 -16.44
N ASP A 153 20.87 2.91 -16.69
CA ASP A 153 22.32 3.08 -16.52
C ASP A 153 22.88 4.20 -17.40
N ARG A 154 22.39 4.34 -18.64
CA ARG A 154 22.77 5.45 -19.53
C ARG A 154 22.31 6.80 -18.98
N ASN A 155 21.11 6.88 -18.42
CA ASN A 155 20.62 8.11 -17.80
C ASN A 155 21.39 8.42 -16.51
N GLU A 156 21.74 7.42 -15.70
CA GLU A 156 22.57 7.61 -14.50
C GLU A 156 23.91 8.26 -14.88
N LYS A 157 24.55 7.80 -15.95
CA LYS A 157 25.79 8.42 -16.47
C LYS A 157 25.60 9.90 -16.82
N ASN A 158 24.46 10.27 -17.41
CA ASN A 158 24.15 11.66 -17.72
C ASN A 158 23.92 12.50 -16.46
N LEU A 159 23.23 11.96 -15.44
CA LEU A 159 23.04 12.61 -14.15
C LEU A 159 24.41 12.86 -13.48
N VAL A 160 25.24 11.82 -13.40
CA VAL A 160 26.60 11.87 -12.85
C VAL A 160 27.42 12.93 -13.57
N ALA A 161 27.37 13.00 -14.90
CA ALA A 161 28.10 14.00 -15.67
C ALA A 161 27.67 15.44 -15.34
N ALA A 162 26.37 15.68 -15.12
CA ALA A 162 25.87 17.01 -14.72
C ALA A 162 26.37 17.40 -13.32
N TYR A 163 26.30 16.47 -12.35
CA TYR A 163 26.79 16.70 -10.99
C TYR A 163 28.31 16.87 -10.92
N SER A 164 29.07 16.00 -11.59
CA SER A 164 30.53 16.10 -11.67
C SER A 164 30.97 17.44 -12.26
N ARG A 165 30.27 17.94 -13.28
CA ARG A 165 30.57 19.24 -13.88
C ARG A 165 30.38 20.41 -12.90
N LYS A 166 29.34 20.36 -12.06
CA LYS A 166 29.06 21.43 -11.10
C LYS A 166 29.98 21.37 -9.87
N THR A 167 30.11 20.17 -9.31
CA THR A 167 30.85 19.92 -8.05
C THR A 167 32.36 19.82 -8.22
N GLY A 168 32.85 19.51 -9.42
CA GLY A 168 34.25 19.17 -9.69
C GLY A 168 34.65 17.76 -9.22
N LYS A 169 33.72 16.97 -8.67
CA LYS A 169 33.97 15.59 -8.22
C LYS A 169 33.99 14.61 -9.38
N THR A 170 34.79 13.55 -9.24
CA THR A 170 34.86 12.45 -10.20
C THR A 170 33.55 11.65 -10.25
N ALA A 171 33.34 10.87 -11.32
CA ALA A 171 32.16 10.02 -11.45
C ALA A 171 32.11 8.97 -10.32
N GLU A 172 33.28 8.49 -9.91
CA GLU A 172 33.48 7.53 -8.82
C GLU A 172 33.12 8.11 -7.44
N GLU A 173 33.26 9.42 -7.26
CA GLU A 173 32.84 10.12 -6.03
C GLU A 173 31.35 10.46 -6.02
N ILE A 174 30.75 10.75 -7.18
CA ILE A 174 29.32 11.08 -7.29
C ILE A 174 28.43 9.84 -7.25
N THR A 175 28.81 8.76 -7.93
CA THR A 175 27.95 7.56 -8.08
C THR A 175 27.50 6.97 -6.73
N PRO A 176 28.36 6.87 -5.69
CA PRO A 176 27.94 6.40 -4.37
C PRO A 176 26.91 7.31 -3.70
N LEU A 177 26.91 8.61 -3.97
CA LEU A 177 25.94 9.57 -3.42
C LEU A 177 24.54 9.40 -4.03
N LEU A 178 24.41 8.69 -5.15
CA LEU A 178 23.10 8.42 -5.78
C LEU A 178 22.44 7.13 -5.25
N LYS A 179 23.19 6.26 -4.57
CA LYS A 179 22.72 4.93 -4.10
C LYS A 179 21.79 5.01 -2.88
N PRO A 180 22.07 5.83 -1.85
CA PRO A 180 21.05 6.29 -0.93
C PRO A 180 20.38 7.52 -1.54
N ASP A 181 19.08 7.69 -1.36
CA ASP A 181 18.43 8.99 -1.54
C ASP A 181 19.15 9.98 -0.61
N THR A 182 20.08 10.76 -1.18
CA THR A 182 20.99 11.60 -0.42
C THR A 182 20.38 12.98 -0.31
N TRP A 183 20.11 13.38 0.93
CA TRP A 183 19.55 14.68 1.27
C TRP A 183 20.66 15.60 1.79
N LEU A 184 20.76 16.80 1.21
CA LEU A 184 21.72 17.82 1.56
C LEU A 184 20.97 19.08 1.98
N THR A 185 21.27 19.59 3.18
CA THR A 185 20.90 20.97 3.57
C THR A 185 21.59 21.98 2.67
N GLY A 186 21.13 23.24 2.68
CA GLY A 186 21.81 24.32 1.93
C GLY A 186 23.30 24.42 2.25
N LYS A 187 23.67 24.25 3.53
CA LYS A 187 25.06 24.25 3.97
C LYS A 187 25.85 23.06 3.41
N GLU A 188 25.33 21.84 3.55
CA GLU A 188 25.98 20.63 3.04
C GLU A 188 26.08 20.65 1.51
N ALA A 189 25.09 21.20 0.81
CA ALA A 189 25.11 21.34 -0.65
C ALA A 189 26.21 22.31 -1.10
N VAL A 190 26.44 23.41 -0.38
CA VAL A 190 27.56 24.33 -0.65
C VAL A 190 28.91 23.66 -0.34
N GLU A 191 29.04 23.01 0.82
CA GLU A 191 30.27 22.31 1.22
C GLU A 191 30.64 21.17 0.26
N ALA A 192 29.64 20.46 -0.26
CA ALA A 192 29.83 19.38 -1.23
C ALA A 192 29.96 19.86 -2.69
N GLY A 193 29.85 21.17 -2.95
CA GLY A 193 30.01 21.80 -4.26
C GLY A 193 28.78 21.70 -5.19
N PHE A 194 27.63 21.29 -4.67
CA PHE A 194 26.37 21.27 -5.43
C PHE A 194 25.77 22.69 -5.55
N ALA A 195 26.05 23.58 -4.60
CA ALA A 195 25.68 24.99 -4.63
C ALA A 195 26.90 25.90 -4.39
N ASP A 196 26.80 27.18 -4.75
CA ASP A 196 27.92 28.13 -4.67
C ASP A 196 27.79 29.12 -3.50
N GLU A 197 26.57 29.39 -3.04
CA GLU A 197 26.29 30.41 -2.03
C GLU A 197 25.24 29.94 -1.03
N LEU A 198 25.55 30.09 0.25
CA LEU A 198 24.61 29.89 1.35
C LEU A 198 23.88 31.21 1.63
N LEU A 199 22.56 31.18 1.67
CA LEU A 199 21.71 32.32 2.03
C LEU A 199 21.11 32.12 3.42
N GLU A 200 20.70 33.23 4.03
CA GLU A 200 19.94 33.21 5.29
C GLU A 200 18.63 32.39 5.15
N PRO A 201 18.15 31.75 6.24
CA PRO A 201 16.92 30.97 6.22
C PRO A 201 15.72 31.77 5.68
N LEU A 202 14.94 31.17 4.77
CA LEU A 202 13.71 31.78 4.27
C LEU A 202 12.56 31.61 5.28
N ALA A 203 11.84 32.69 5.61
CA ALA A 203 10.75 32.66 6.59
C ALA A 203 9.48 31.92 6.12
N ALA A 204 9.31 31.69 4.81
CA ALA A 204 8.19 30.95 4.23
C ALA A 204 8.54 30.40 2.83
N ALA A 205 8.44 29.09 2.64
CA ALA A 205 8.46 28.45 1.32
C ALA A 205 7.03 28.39 0.74
N ALA A 206 6.90 28.39 -0.59
CA ALA A 206 5.61 28.15 -1.25
C ALA A 206 5.10 26.73 -0.92
N ALA A 207 3.79 26.49 -0.92
CA ALA A 207 3.27 25.13 -0.75
C ALA A 207 3.34 24.38 -2.08
N LEU A 208 3.91 23.17 -2.09
CA LEU A 208 3.84 22.26 -3.23
C LEU A 208 2.52 21.50 -3.20
N THR A 209 1.93 21.29 -4.38
CA THR A 209 0.64 20.61 -4.53
C THR A 209 0.81 19.09 -4.73
N SER A 210 2.04 18.66 -5.06
CA SER A 210 2.38 17.26 -5.33
C SER A 210 2.69 16.44 -4.07
N ASN A 211 2.28 15.17 -4.07
CA ASN A 211 2.63 14.17 -3.05
C ASN A 211 3.87 13.33 -3.43
N ARG A 212 4.61 13.69 -4.49
CA ARG A 212 5.76 12.92 -5.01
C ARG A 212 6.89 12.76 -4.01
N TYR A 213 6.93 13.61 -2.98
CA TYR A 213 7.85 13.46 -1.85
C TYR A 213 7.70 12.11 -1.12
N THR A 214 6.54 11.47 -1.18
CA THR A 214 6.29 10.14 -0.58
C THR A 214 7.01 9.00 -1.32
N GLU A 215 7.52 9.25 -2.52
CA GLU A 215 8.25 8.27 -3.34
C GLU A 215 9.74 8.18 -2.94
N TYR A 216 10.23 9.09 -2.09
CA TYR A 216 11.64 9.15 -1.67
C TYR A 216 11.87 8.49 -0.31
N SER A 217 12.93 7.70 -0.25
CA SER A 217 13.47 7.06 0.94
C SER A 217 14.39 8.02 1.71
N ASN A 218 14.71 7.66 2.96
CA ASN A 218 15.68 8.35 3.82
C ASN A 218 15.45 9.86 4.04
N MET A 219 14.21 10.33 3.85
CA MET A 219 13.86 11.73 4.03
C MET A 219 14.00 12.16 5.51
N PRO A 220 14.81 13.21 5.81
CA PRO A 220 14.94 13.75 7.15
C PRO A 220 13.61 14.28 7.72
N ASP A 221 13.40 14.16 9.02
CA ASP A 221 12.14 14.61 9.66
C ASP A 221 11.93 16.13 9.54
N ALA A 222 13.01 16.91 9.47
CA ALA A 222 12.95 18.35 9.20
C ALA A 222 12.37 18.66 7.81
N VAL A 223 12.63 17.80 6.82
CA VAL A 223 12.06 17.90 5.48
C VAL A 223 10.57 17.52 5.51
N LYS A 224 10.21 16.44 6.22
CA LYS A 224 8.80 16.06 6.42
C LYS A 224 7.98 17.18 7.09
N ALA A 225 8.56 17.88 8.06
CA ALA A 225 7.93 19.02 8.73
C ALA A 225 7.75 20.25 7.82
N LEU A 226 8.63 20.44 6.85
CA LEU A 226 8.49 21.46 5.80
C LEU A 226 7.42 21.07 4.76
N MET A 227 7.21 19.76 4.55
CA MET A 227 6.33 19.20 3.51
C MET A 227 4.90 18.85 3.96
N GLN A 228 4.64 18.79 5.28
CA GLN A 228 3.27 18.62 5.78
C GLN A 228 2.48 19.93 5.62
N PRO A 229 1.21 19.89 5.17
CA PRO A 229 0.36 21.07 5.20
C PRO A 229 0.24 21.50 6.65
N ARG A 230 0.74 22.71 6.98
CA ARG A 230 0.53 23.29 8.31
C ARG A 230 -0.97 23.34 8.54
N ALA A 231 -1.46 22.50 9.46
CA ALA A 231 -2.79 22.66 10.01
C ALA A 231 -2.93 24.11 10.48
N GLN A 232 -4.04 24.76 10.14
CA GLN A 232 -4.40 26.08 10.66
C GLN A 232 -4.53 25.97 12.19
N GLY A 233 -3.41 26.12 12.89
CA GLY A 233 -3.30 26.20 14.33
C GLY A 233 -2.57 27.49 14.66
N ASN A 234 -3.35 28.48 15.07
CA ASN A 234 -2.96 29.84 15.46
C ASN A 234 -2.10 30.60 14.44
N GLN A 235 -2.73 31.56 13.75
CA GLN A 235 -2.02 32.68 13.15
C GLN A 235 -1.04 33.28 14.17
N PRO A 236 0.26 33.38 13.87
CA PRO A 236 1.05 34.46 14.43
C PRO A 236 0.41 35.74 13.89
N SER A 237 -0.07 36.59 14.81
CA SER A 237 -0.49 37.96 14.52
C SER A 237 0.48 38.62 13.55
N ALA A 238 -0.06 39.23 12.49
CA ALA A 238 0.70 39.97 11.49
C ALA A 238 1.79 40.84 12.15
N PRO A 239 3.01 40.93 11.57
CA PRO A 239 3.97 41.94 12.00
C PRO A 239 3.30 43.31 11.92
N ALA A 240 3.29 44.03 13.03
CA ALA A 240 2.84 45.40 13.09
C ALA A 240 3.54 46.21 11.98
N GLN A 241 2.76 46.99 11.23
CA GLN A 241 3.30 48.01 10.33
C GLN A 241 4.31 48.88 11.10
N PRO A 242 5.47 49.22 10.51
CA PRO A 242 6.34 50.23 11.09
C PRO A 242 5.57 51.54 11.18
N THR A 243 5.42 52.04 12.40
CA THR A 243 5.00 53.41 12.71
C THR A 243 5.93 54.38 11.98
N PRO A 244 5.42 55.41 11.28
CA PRO A 244 6.28 56.47 10.77
C PRO A 244 6.88 57.25 11.95
N ALA A 245 8.21 57.28 12.04
CA ALA A 245 8.90 58.21 12.94
C ALA A 245 8.85 59.65 12.35
N PRO A 246 8.88 60.69 13.19
CA PRO A 246 8.54 62.06 12.80
C PRO A 246 9.66 62.70 11.97
N ALA A 247 9.30 63.29 10.83
CA ALA A 247 10.17 64.22 10.12
C ALA A 247 10.16 65.58 10.84
N ASN A 248 11.33 66.05 11.25
CA ASN A 248 11.55 67.42 11.74
C ASN A 248 11.50 68.41 10.56
N PRO A 249 11.08 69.67 10.76
CA PRO A 249 10.61 70.56 9.70
C PRO A 249 11.75 71.33 9.02
N ALA A 250 11.65 71.48 7.70
CA ALA A 250 12.37 72.53 6.96
C ALA A 250 11.49 73.79 6.89
N ALA A 251 12.08 74.92 7.29
CA ALA A 251 11.52 76.26 7.25
C ALA A 251 11.60 76.87 5.82
N PRO A 252 11.00 78.05 5.53
CA PRO A 252 10.07 78.24 4.43
C PRO A 252 10.67 78.96 3.21
N ALA A 253 10.14 78.67 2.02
CA ALA A 253 10.29 79.52 0.84
C ALA A 253 8.99 80.33 0.61
N ALA A 254 9.17 81.63 0.43
CA ALA A 254 8.15 82.66 0.25
C ALA A 254 7.46 82.58 -1.15
N PRO A 255 6.36 83.33 -1.36
CA PRO A 255 5.23 82.92 -2.20
C PRO A 255 5.39 83.29 -3.68
N VAL A 256 4.88 82.43 -4.57
CA VAL A 256 4.55 82.80 -5.94
C VAL A 256 3.06 83.08 -6.04
N ALA A 257 2.76 84.30 -6.48
CA ALA A 257 1.42 84.86 -6.63
C ALA A 257 0.56 84.06 -7.61
N ALA A 258 -0.71 83.87 -7.25
CA ALA A 258 -1.74 83.31 -8.10
C ALA A 258 -2.02 84.25 -9.30
N ALA A 259 -1.92 83.69 -10.51
CA ALA A 259 -2.52 84.28 -11.70
C ALA A 259 -4.01 83.85 -11.79
N PRO A 260 -4.90 84.68 -12.33
CA PRO A 260 -6.34 84.43 -12.28
C PRO A 260 -6.69 83.25 -13.19
N GLN A 261 -7.25 82.18 -12.61
CA GLN A 261 -7.77 81.06 -13.39
C GLN A 261 -9.15 81.44 -13.94
N ASP A 262 -9.30 81.33 -15.26
CA ASP A 262 -10.57 81.48 -15.97
C ASP A 262 -11.58 80.43 -15.48
N ASP A 263 -12.58 80.86 -14.71
CA ASP A 263 -13.67 80.04 -14.18
C ASP A 263 -14.42 79.24 -15.27
N ALA A 264 -14.36 79.68 -16.53
CA ALA A 264 -14.96 78.99 -17.67
C ALA A 264 -14.16 77.74 -18.11
N ALA A 265 -12.83 77.77 -18.03
CA ALA A 265 -11.98 76.65 -18.45
C ALA A 265 -11.99 75.50 -17.44
N VAL A 266 -12.02 75.82 -16.14
CA VAL A 266 -12.12 74.82 -15.06
C VAL A 266 -13.49 74.12 -15.08
N ARG A 267 -14.57 74.86 -15.32
CA ARG A 267 -15.93 74.28 -15.47
C ARG A 267 -16.01 73.34 -16.67
N ALA A 268 -15.45 73.73 -17.82
CA ALA A 268 -15.43 72.87 -19.01
C ALA A 268 -14.65 71.56 -18.79
N GLN A 269 -13.54 71.62 -18.03
CA GLN A 269 -12.72 70.46 -17.74
C GLN A 269 -13.39 69.49 -16.73
N ILE A 270 -14.11 70.01 -15.73
CA ILE A 270 -14.89 69.22 -14.78
C ILE A 270 -16.08 68.52 -15.48
N LEU A 271 -16.77 69.20 -16.38
CA LEU A 271 -17.85 68.62 -17.20
C LEU A 271 -17.34 67.50 -18.13
N ALA A 272 -16.15 67.67 -18.73
CA ALA A 272 -15.53 66.63 -19.56
C ALA A 272 -15.06 65.41 -18.73
N GLN A 273 -14.53 65.65 -17.53
CA GLN A 273 -14.13 64.58 -16.60
C GLN A 273 -15.35 63.80 -16.07
N ASP A 274 -16.45 64.48 -15.74
CA ASP A 274 -17.68 63.81 -15.31
C ASP A 274 -18.34 63.02 -16.45
N GLY A 275 -18.35 63.56 -17.67
CA GLY A 275 -18.79 62.82 -18.87
C GLY A 275 -17.98 61.52 -19.09
N THR A 276 -16.66 61.59 -18.91
CA THR A 276 -15.76 60.43 -19.02
C THR A 276 -16.04 59.41 -17.92
N ARG A 277 -16.22 59.86 -16.66
CA ARG A 277 -16.57 58.99 -15.52
C ARG A 277 -17.88 58.25 -15.75
N ARG A 278 -18.93 58.96 -16.18
CA ARG A 278 -20.25 58.36 -16.43
C ARG A 278 -20.23 57.35 -17.57
N SER A 279 -19.41 57.57 -18.60
CA SER A 279 -19.17 56.60 -19.69
C SER A 279 -18.45 55.36 -19.19
N GLN A 280 -17.39 55.51 -18.39
CA GLN A 280 -16.66 54.38 -17.80
C GLN A 280 -17.53 53.55 -16.85
N ILE A 281 -18.44 54.19 -16.10
CA ILE A 281 -19.42 53.48 -15.26
C ILE A 281 -20.41 52.69 -16.12
N ALA A 282 -20.91 53.27 -17.22
CA ALA A 282 -21.81 52.57 -18.14
C ALA A 282 -21.13 51.34 -18.78
N GLU A 283 -19.86 51.46 -19.14
CA GLU A 283 -19.07 50.37 -19.71
C GLU A 283 -18.91 49.19 -18.74
N ARG A 284 -18.75 49.47 -17.42
CA ARG A 284 -18.70 48.41 -16.40
C ARG A 284 -20.01 47.63 -16.27
N PHE A 285 -21.14 48.26 -16.55
CA PHE A 285 -22.45 47.59 -16.54
C PHE A 285 -22.69 46.77 -17.81
N GLY A 286 -22.10 47.16 -18.95
CA GLY A 286 -22.08 46.36 -20.17
C GLY A 286 -23.43 45.74 -20.54
N THR A 287 -23.48 44.42 -20.70
CA THR A 287 -24.69 43.65 -21.02
C THR A 287 -25.73 43.60 -19.89
N PHE A 288 -25.35 43.95 -18.66
CA PHE A 288 -26.21 43.96 -17.48
C PHE A 288 -26.92 45.31 -17.26
N ALA A 289 -26.60 46.32 -18.08
CA ALA A 289 -27.18 47.65 -18.00
C ALA A 289 -28.71 47.66 -18.18
N SER A 290 -29.27 46.74 -18.98
CA SER A 290 -30.72 46.61 -19.16
C SER A 290 -31.43 45.99 -17.95
N ALA A 291 -30.77 45.09 -17.22
CA ALA A 291 -31.34 44.39 -16.07
C ALA A 291 -31.18 45.18 -14.76
N HIS A 292 -30.13 46.00 -14.65
CA HIS A 292 -29.80 46.80 -13.47
C HIS A 292 -29.77 48.31 -13.77
N GLY A 293 -30.65 48.78 -14.65
CA GLY A 293 -30.66 50.16 -15.14
C GLY A 293 -30.91 51.22 -14.06
N ASP A 294 -31.63 50.89 -12.99
CA ASP A 294 -31.83 51.79 -11.84
C ASP A 294 -30.54 51.97 -11.02
N LEU A 295 -29.78 50.89 -10.82
CA LEU A 295 -28.49 50.92 -10.11
C LEU A 295 -27.43 51.66 -10.94
N LEU A 296 -27.45 51.51 -12.28
CA LEU A 296 -26.60 52.25 -13.18
C LEU A 296 -26.85 53.78 -13.07
N ARG A 297 -28.11 54.21 -13.09
CA ARG A 297 -28.48 55.62 -12.90
C ARG A 297 -28.01 56.14 -11.54
N GLN A 298 -28.22 55.38 -10.48
CA GLN A 298 -27.78 55.73 -9.13
C GLN A 298 -26.25 55.92 -9.03
N CYS A 299 -25.47 55.07 -9.70
CA CYS A 299 -24.01 55.19 -9.76
C CYS A 299 -23.55 56.37 -10.63
N GLN A 300 -24.28 56.73 -11.69
CA GLN A 300 -23.94 57.87 -12.55
C GLN A 300 -24.26 59.22 -11.89
N ASP A 301 -25.35 59.30 -11.11
CA ASP A 301 -25.78 60.52 -10.43
C ASP A 301 -24.97 60.82 -9.16
N ASP A 302 -24.33 59.80 -8.58
CA ASP A 302 -23.38 59.97 -7.46
C ASP A 302 -22.01 60.41 -7.98
N ILE A 303 -21.67 61.68 -7.75
CA ILE A 303 -20.41 62.31 -8.18
C ILE A 303 -19.16 61.67 -7.55
N ASN A 304 -19.31 61.02 -6.39
CA ASN A 304 -18.21 60.34 -5.70
C ASN A 304 -18.08 58.86 -6.09
N CYS A 305 -19.02 58.33 -6.88
CA CYS A 305 -18.98 56.94 -7.31
C CYS A 305 -17.93 56.76 -8.42
N THR A 306 -16.89 55.99 -8.10
CA THR A 306 -15.84 55.60 -9.05
C THR A 306 -16.28 54.40 -9.90
N PRO A 307 -15.69 54.19 -11.09
CA PRO A 307 -15.98 53.00 -11.91
C PRO A 307 -15.75 51.67 -11.18
N ALA A 308 -14.78 51.60 -10.26
CA ALA A 308 -14.52 50.43 -9.44
C ALA A 308 -15.64 50.19 -8.41
N ALA A 309 -16.08 51.23 -7.70
CA ALA A 309 -17.19 51.14 -6.75
C ALA A 309 -18.52 50.78 -7.42
N ALA A 310 -18.74 51.24 -8.66
CA ALA A 310 -19.90 50.87 -9.45
C ALA A 310 -19.88 49.38 -9.86
N ALA A 311 -18.71 48.83 -10.18
CA ALA A 311 -18.54 47.40 -10.48
C ALA A 311 -18.79 46.50 -9.25
N GLU A 312 -18.35 46.91 -8.06
CA GLU A 312 -18.62 46.19 -6.81
C GLU A 312 -20.12 46.18 -6.46
N LYS A 313 -20.80 47.33 -6.61
CA LYS A 313 -22.25 47.42 -6.39
C LYS A 313 -23.04 46.53 -7.38
N LEU A 314 -22.60 46.46 -8.65
CA LEU A 314 -23.18 45.55 -9.64
C LEU A 314 -22.94 44.08 -9.27
N LEU A 315 -21.72 43.73 -8.85
CA LEU A 315 -21.37 42.36 -8.44
C LEU A 315 -22.20 41.89 -7.24
N ALA A 316 -22.43 42.77 -6.26
CA ALA A 316 -23.31 42.49 -5.13
C ALA A 316 -24.77 42.28 -5.55
N ALA A 317 -25.26 43.07 -6.50
CA ALA A 317 -26.61 42.92 -7.06
C ALA A 317 -26.77 41.61 -7.83
N LEU A 318 -25.77 41.19 -8.60
CA LEU A 318 -25.75 39.90 -9.32
C LEU A 318 -25.71 38.72 -8.35
N GLY A 319 -24.95 38.84 -7.26
CA GLY A 319 -24.83 37.81 -6.21
C GLY A 319 -26.11 37.60 -5.38
N SER A 320 -27.05 38.55 -5.37
CA SER A 320 -28.30 38.46 -4.58
C SER A 320 -29.25 37.34 -5.03
N SER A 321 -29.09 36.84 -6.25
CA SER A 321 -29.87 35.72 -6.81
C SER A 321 -29.18 34.35 -6.69
N SER A 322 -27.97 34.31 -6.10
CA SER A 322 -27.20 33.08 -5.94
C SER A 322 -27.46 32.46 -4.57
N GLN A 323 -28.30 31.42 -4.51
CA GLN A 323 -28.24 30.49 -3.38
C GLN A 323 -27.13 29.46 -3.63
N PRO A 324 -26.23 29.19 -2.67
CA PRO A 324 -25.33 28.05 -2.76
C PRO A 324 -26.19 26.79 -2.88
N SER A 325 -26.01 26.00 -3.93
CA SER A 325 -26.70 24.72 -4.00
C SER A 325 -26.08 23.81 -2.94
N ASP A 326 -26.87 23.41 -1.95
CA ASP A 326 -26.58 22.34 -0.97
C ASP A 326 -26.57 20.94 -1.63
N LYS A 327 -26.04 20.84 -2.85
CA LYS A 327 -25.68 19.57 -3.46
C LYS A 327 -24.18 19.45 -3.35
N THR A 328 -23.75 18.74 -2.32
CA THR A 328 -22.43 18.13 -2.27
C THR A 328 -22.27 17.26 -3.52
N VAL A 329 -21.78 17.83 -4.61
CA VAL A 329 -21.22 17.04 -5.70
C VAL A 329 -19.88 16.57 -5.14
N SER A 330 -19.89 15.41 -4.49
CA SER A 330 -18.66 14.71 -4.15
C SER A 330 -18.05 14.25 -5.46
N ILE A 331 -17.24 15.10 -6.09
CA ILE A 331 -16.31 14.67 -7.12
C ILE A 331 -15.26 13.87 -6.36
N GLN A 332 -15.45 12.55 -6.27
CA GLN A 332 -14.39 11.66 -5.81
C GLN A 332 -13.34 11.63 -6.91
N VAL A 333 -12.40 12.56 -6.81
CA VAL A 333 -11.13 12.45 -7.52
C VAL A 333 -10.42 11.27 -6.85
N PHE A 334 -10.37 10.13 -7.51
CA PHE A 334 -9.50 9.03 -7.12
C PHE A 334 -8.06 9.49 -7.35
N SER A 335 -7.51 10.21 -6.37
CA SER A 335 -6.20 10.86 -6.44
C SER A 335 -5.04 9.85 -6.54
N SER A 336 -5.32 8.55 -6.39
CA SER A 336 -4.38 7.46 -6.65
C SER A 336 -5.10 6.21 -7.14
N THR A 337 -4.48 5.46 -8.05
CA THR A 337 -4.95 4.14 -8.51
C THR A 337 -5.14 3.18 -7.34
N ASP A 338 -4.30 3.28 -6.30
CA ASP A 338 -4.41 2.45 -5.09
C ASP A 338 -5.67 2.77 -4.27
N ARG A 339 -6.10 4.03 -4.22
CA ARG A 339 -7.37 4.40 -3.58
C ARG A 339 -8.57 3.90 -4.37
N LEU A 340 -8.53 4.01 -5.71
CA LEU A 340 -9.53 3.41 -6.59
C LEU A 340 -9.61 1.89 -6.38
N MET A 341 -8.47 1.22 -6.26
CA MET A 341 -8.37 -0.21 -5.99
C MET A 341 -8.97 -0.57 -4.63
N ALA A 342 -8.60 0.15 -3.57
CA ALA A 342 -9.12 -0.09 -2.23
C ALA A 342 -10.64 0.16 -2.14
N ASP A 343 -11.14 1.21 -2.79
CA ASP A 343 -12.57 1.52 -2.86
C ASP A 343 -13.33 0.48 -3.70
N ALA A 344 -12.76 0.04 -4.83
CA ALA A 344 -13.34 -1.02 -5.65
C ALA A 344 -13.39 -2.35 -4.88
N GLU A 345 -12.32 -2.68 -4.15
CA GLU A 345 -12.23 -3.88 -3.33
C GLU A 345 -13.26 -3.85 -2.20
N ASN A 346 -13.35 -2.74 -1.46
CA ASN A 346 -14.37 -2.57 -0.42
C ASN A 346 -15.79 -2.66 -0.99
N ALA A 347 -16.05 -2.06 -2.16
CA ALA A 347 -17.35 -2.13 -2.82
C ALA A 347 -17.73 -3.57 -3.18
N LEU A 348 -16.80 -4.35 -3.74
CA LEU A 348 -17.02 -5.76 -4.06
C LEU A 348 -17.20 -6.60 -2.79
N LEU A 349 -16.30 -6.49 -1.81
CA LEU A 349 -16.41 -7.24 -0.55
C LEU A 349 -17.71 -6.94 0.19
N ALA A 350 -18.18 -5.69 0.16
CA ALA A 350 -19.44 -5.32 0.79
C ALA A 350 -20.66 -5.85 0.04
N ARG A 351 -20.65 -5.85 -1.31
CA ARG A 351 -21.69 -6.52 -2.12
C ARG A 351 -21.75 -8.02 -1.84
N LEU A 352 -20.61 -8.61 -1.49
CA LEU A 352 -20.47 -10.02 -1.19
C LEU A 352 -20.77 -10.36 0.28
N GLY A 353 -21.10 -9.38 1.13
CA GLY A 353 -21.35 -9.58 2.56
C GLY A 353 -20.10 -10.00 3.35
N LEU A 354 -18.91 -9.72 2.81
CA LEU A 354 -17.61 -10.05 3.41
C LEU A 354 -17.00 -8.90 4.22
N ALA A 355 -17.44 -7.66 3.95
CA ALA A 355 -16.99 -6.48 4.67
C ALA A 355 -18.12 -5.47 4.85
N LYS A 356 -17.98 -4.58 5.83
CA LYS A 356 -18.85 -3.41 5.94
C LYS A 356 -18.45 -2.42 4.84
N ALA A 357 -19.45 -1.92 4.12
CA ALA A 357 -19.20 -0.92 3.11
C ALA A 357 -18.77 0.41 3.73
N THR A 358 -17.74 1.02 3.16
CA THR A 358 -17.30 2.36 3.52
C THR A 358 -18.36 3.39 3.11
N GLU A 359 -18.68 4.31 4.01
CA GLU A 359 -19.59 5.42 3.74
C GLU A 359 -18.92 6.41 2.79
N GLY A 360 -19.66 6.86 1.76
CA GLY A 360 -19.13 7.74 0.72
C GLY A 360 -18.36 7.05 -0.41
N ASN A 361 -18.23 5.72 -0.43
CA ASN A 361 -17.61 5.01 -1.57
C ASN A 361 -18.56 5.02 -2.80
N GLY A 362 -18.18 5.77 -3.84
CA GLY A 362 -18.95 5.93 -5.08
C GLY A 362 -19.00 4.69 -5.97
N LEU A 363 -18.14 3.70 -5.75
CA LEU A 363 -18.06 2.48 -6.57
C LEU A 363 -19.04 1.37 -6.10
N ARG A 364 -19.75 1.57 -4.98
CA ARG A 364 -20.68 0.57 -4.42
C ARG A 364 -21.76 0.09 -5.38
N GLY A 365 -22.17 0.95 -6.32
CA GLY A 365 -23.18 0.64 -7.34
C GLY A 365 -22.63 0.06 -8.64
N PHE A 366 -21.31 0.01 -8.83
CA PHE A 366 -20.72 -0.35 -10.12
C PHE A 366 -20.73 -1.87 -10.32
N THR A 367 -21.13 -2.31 -11.51
CA THR A 367 -20.94 -3.69 -12.01
C THR A 367 -19.46 -3.98 -12.27
N LEU A 368 -19.07 -5.25 -12.40
CA LEU A 368 -17.70 -5.63 -12.78
C LEU A 368 -17.25 -4.96 -14.09
N GLY A 369 -18.14 -4.81 -15.06
CA GLY A 369 -17.86 -4.10 -16.31
C GLY A 369 -17.64 -2.59 -16.11
N GLU A 370 -18.38 -1.96 -15.19
CA GLU A 370 -18.19 -0.53 -14.87
C GLU A 370 -16.93 -0.30 -14.03
N MET A 371 -16.57 -1.24 -13.15
CA MET A 371 -15.29 -1.21 -12.44
C MET A 371 -14.12 -1.39 -13.41
N ALA A 372 -14.21 -2.33 -14.36
CA ALA A 372 -13.24 -2.48 -15.44
C ALA A 372 -13.11 -1.18 -16.25
N ARG A 373 -14.24 -0.52 -16.55
CA ARG A 373 -14.24 0.78 -17.23
C ARG A 373 -13.59 1.88 -16.39
N ALA A 374 -13.88 1.94 -15.10
CA ALA A 374 -13.31 2.94 -14.19
C ALA A 374 -11.79 2.77 -14.06
N MET A 375 -11.31 1.53 -14.02
CA MET A 375 -9.88 1.20 -13.99
C MET A 375 -9.19 1.51 -15.32
N LEU A 376 -9.83 1.22 -16.47
CA LEU A 376 -9.31 1.66 -17.77
C LEU A 376 -9.27 3.19 -17.87
N ALA A 377 -10.29 3.87 -17.38
CA ALA A 377 -10.36 5.32 -17.36
C ALA A 377 -9.31 5.96 -16.46
N SER A 378 -8.98 5.35 -15.31
CA SER A 378 -7.87 5.83 -14.46
C SER A 378 -6.50 5.69 -15.12
N HIS A 379 -6.37 4.80 -16.11
CA HIS A 379 -5.19 4.68 -16.96
C HIS A 379 -5.27 5.51 -18.26
N ASN A 380 -6.21 6.46 -18.35
CA ASN A 380 -6.47 7.28 -19.53
C ASN A 380 -6.80 6.48 -20.81
N ILE A 381 -7.30 5.26 -20.67
CA ILE A 381 -7.71 4.43 -21.81
C ILE A 381 -9.16 4.76 -22.15
N ALA A 382 -9.36 5.32 -23.34
CA ALA A 382 -10.68 5.61 -23.85
C ALA A 382 -11.46 4.31 -24.09
N THR A 383 -12.52 4.12 -23.32
CA THR A 383 -13.48 3.00 -23.52
C THR A 383 -14.63 3.36 -24.45
N GLY A 384 -14.71 4.63 -24.88
CA GLY A 384 -15.69 5.12 -25.84
C GLY A 384 -15.50 4.42 -27.19
N GLY A 385 -16.50 3.63 -27.59
CA GLY A 385 -16.49 2.86 -28.84
C GLY A 385 -16.07 1.38 -28.69
N LEU A 386 -15.66 0.94 -27.50
CA LEU A 386 -15.39 -0.48 -27.24
C LEU A 386 -16.68 -1.22 -26.88
N ASP A 387 -16.92 -2.36 -27.52
CA ASP A 387 -17.89 -3.33 -27.04
C ASP A 387 -17.48 -3.86 -25.65
N LYS A 388 -18.47 -4.26 -24.83
CA LYS A 388 -18.25 -4.81 -23.48
C LYS A 388 -17.22 -5.94 -23.51
N MET A 389 -17.25 -6.77 -24.55
CA MET A 389 -16.31 -7.85 -24.78
C MET A 389 -14.88 -7.28 -24.84
N ASN A 390 -14.60 -6.38 -25.78
CA ASN A 390 -13.27 -5.80 -25.99
C ASN A 390 -12.78 -4.96 -24.81
N MET A 391 -13.69 -4.26 -24.12
CA MET A 391 -13.37 -3.50 -22.91
C MET A 391 -12.86 -4.41 -21.78
N VAL A 392 -13.56 -5.50 -21.47
CA VAL A 392 -13.11 -6.46 -20.43
C VAL A 392 -11.84 -7.17 -20.86
N GLY A 393 -11.71 -7.50 -22.16
CA GLY A 393 -10.47 -8.07 -22.70
C GLY A 393 -9.28 -7.13 -22.48
N GLN A 394 -9.43 -5.86 -22.85
CA GLN A 394 -8.40 -4.85 -22.62
C GLN A 394 -8.06 -4.65 -21.14
N ALA A 395 -9.04 -4.74 -20.24
CA ALA A 395 -8.80 -4.65 -18.79
C ALA A 395 -7.92 -5.79 -18.25
N PHE A 396 -7.90 -6.96 -18.90
CA PHE A 396 -7.02 -8.08 -18.55
C PHE A 396 -5.67 -8.08 -19.28
N THR A 397 -5.63 -7.56 -20.50
CA THR A 397 -4.42 -7.58 -21.34
C THR A 397 -3.57 -6.32 -21.20
N HIS A 398 -4.04 -5.30 -20.48
CA HIS A 398 -3.25 -4.11 -20.23
C HIS A 398 -2.21 -4.36 -19.14
N THR A 399 -1.02 -3.78 -19.32
CA THR A 399 0.18 -3.99 -18.50
C THR A 399 0.04 -3.59 -17.04
N SER A 400 -1.01 -2.83 -16.67
CA SER A 400 -1.27 -2.45 -15.28
C SER A 400 -1.99 -3.53 -14.45
N GLY A 401 -2.62 -4.55 -15.06
CA GLY A 401 -3.16 -5.72 -14.36
C GLY A 401 -4.18 -5.44 -13.24
N ASP A 402 -4.61 -4.20 -13.03
CA ASP A 402 -5.35 -3.76 -11.84
C ASP A 402 -6.70 -4.45 -11.68
N PHE A 403 -7.42 -4.63 -12.79
CA PHE A 403 -8.68 -5.36 -12.78
C PHE A 403 -8.47 -6.85 -12.46
N GLY A 404 -7.39 -7.45 -12.95
CA GLY A 404 -6.99 -8.81 -12.58
C GLY A 404 -6.65 -8.91 -11.09
N ARG A 405 -5.84 -7.97 -10.59
CA ARG A 405 -5.41 -7.88 -9.19
C ARG A 405 -6.58 -7.65 -8.24
N LEU A 406 -7.57 -6.83 -8.61
CA LEU A 406 -8.80 -6.61 -7.86
C LEU A 406 -9.54 -7.93 -7.64
N LEU A 407 -9.75 -8.66 -8.74
CA LEU A 407 -10.43 -9.95 -8.71
C LEU A 407 -9.63 -10.99 -7.93
N GLY A 408 -8.29 -10.96 -8.04
CA GLY A 408 -7.38 -11.76 -7.22
C GLY A 408 -7.51 -11.45 -5.73
N ASN A 409 -7.52 -10.19 -5.32
CA ASN A 409 -7.66 -9.80 -3.91
C ASN A 409 -9.01 -10.24 -3.34
N VAL A 410 -10.11 -10.03 -4.07
CA VAL A 410 -11.46 -10.44 -3.64
C VAL A 410 -11.56 -11.96 -3.55
N ALA A 411 -11.01 -12.70 -4.52
CA ALA A 411 -10.97 -14.15 -4.49
C ALA A 411 -10.08 -14.66 -3.32
N ASN A 412 -8.95 -14.01 -3.03
CA ASN A 412 -8.06 -14.37 -1.93
C ASN A 412 -8.78 -14.22 -0.58
N LYS A 413 -9.43 -13.07 -0.35
CA LYS A 413 -10.21 -12.83 0.88
C LYS A 413 -11.39 -13.78 1.02
N SER A 414 -12.04 -14.11 -0.09
CA SER A 414 -13.11 -15.12 -0.10
C SER A 414 -12.58 -16.50 0.25
N MET A 415 -11.41 -16.89 -0.26
CA MET A 415 -10.75 -18.14 0.09
C MET A 415 -10.37 -18.19 1.57
N LEU A 416 -9.73 -17.14 2.08
CA LEU A 416 -9.33 -17.06 3.49
C LEU A 416 -10.53 -17.16 4.42
N LYS A 417 -11.64 -16.49 4.10
CA LYS A 417 -12.88 -16.66 4.87
C LYS A 417 -13.36 -18.10 4.87
N GLY A 418 -13.35 -18.77 3.71
CA GLY A 418 -13.73 -20.18 3.64
C GLY A 418 -12.77 -21.11 4.41
N TYR A 419 -11.50 -20.72 4.55
CA TYR A 419 -10.51 -21.41 5.38
C TYR A 419 -10.80 -21.21 6.88
N GLU A 420 -11.16 -19.99 7.29
CA GLU A 420 -11.50 -19.64 8.68
C GLU A 420 -12.86 -20.21 9.12
N GLU A 421 -13.87 -20.21 8.24
CA GLU A 421 -15.18 -20.79 8.50
C GLU A 421 -15.19 -22.32 8.48
N ALA A 422 -14.10 -22.95 8.03
CA ALA A 422 -13.98 -24.40 8.05
C ALA A 422 -13.70 -24.88 9.47
N GLU A 423 -14.77 -25.19 10.20
CA GLU A 423 -14.71 -25.82 11.52
C GLU A 423 -13.99 -27.18 11.38
N THR A 424 -12.78 -27.26 11.90
CA THR A 424 -11.98 -28.48 11.96
C THR A 424 -11.43 -28.69 13.36
N SER A 425 -11.23 -29.93 13.74
CA SER A 425 -11.02 -30.33 15.13
C SER A 425 -9.55 -30.42 15.54
N PHE A 426 -8.64 -30.59 14.57
CA PHE A 426 -7.21 -30.85 14.83
C PHE A 426 -6.49 -29.75 15.63
N GLN A 427 -6.92 -28.49 15.49
CA GLN A 427 -6.33 -27.34 16.17
C GLN A 427 -6.41 -27.43 17.70
N LYS A 428 -7.35 -28.22 18.23
CA LYS A 428 -7.55 -28.37 19.67
C LYS A 428 -6.51 -29.26 20.35
N PHE A 429 -5.95 -30.22 19.61
CA PHE A 429 -5.11 -31.28 20.20
C PHE A 429 -3.75 -31.46 19.53
N CYS A 430 -3.51 -30.87 18.36
CA CYS A 430 -2.21 -30.88 17.71
C CYS A 430 -1.40 -29.63 18.07
N SER A 431 -0.07 -29.76 18.14
CA SER A 431 0.84 -28.62 18.16
C SER A 431 1.06 -28.09 16.74
N ILE A 432 1.33 -26.79 16.61
CA ILE A 432 1.65 -26.16 15.33
C ILE A 432 3.15 -25.87 15.30
N GLY A 433 3.83 -26.39 14.29
CA GLY A 433 5.26 -26.20 14.04
C GLY A 433 5.53 -25.52 12.71
N GLU A 434 6.80 -25.17 12.50
CA GLU A 434 7.30 -24.61 11.24
C GLU A 434 8.46 -25.45 10.68
N LEU A 435 8.56 -25.47 9.35
CA LEU A 435 9.67 -26.04 8.60
C LEU A 435 10.09 -25.05 7.52
N THR A 436 11.40 -24.84 7.35
CA THR A 436 11.95 -23.87 6.38
C THR A 436 12.22 -24.46 5.00
N ASP A 437 12.22 -25.79 4.86
CA ASP A 437 12.43 -26.45 3.57
C ASP A 437 11.68 -27.79 3.44
N PHE A 438 11.69 -28.36 2.22
CA PHE A 438 11.05 -29.64 1.87
C PHE A 438 11.94 -30.86 2.11
N LYS A 439 13.12 -30.70 2.75
CA LYS A 439 13.97 -31.84 3.09
C LYS A 439 13.37 -32.56 4.30
N ALA A 440 13.74 -33.82 4.45
CA ALA A 440 13.39 -34.55 5.67
C ALA A 440 14.16 -33.90 6.84
N ALA A 441 13.43 -33.29 7.76
CA ALA A 441 13.97 -32.76 9.01
C ALA A 441 13.81 -33.81 10.11
N GLU A 442 14.81 -33.94 10.97
CA GLU A 442 14.74 -34.79 12.17
C GLU A 442 14.34 -33.90 13.35
N ARG A 443 13.13 -34.11 13.89
CA ARG A 443 12.68 -33.47 15.12
C ARG A 443 13.23 -34.26 16.30
N LEU A 444 14.29 -33.72 16.88
CA LEU A 444 14.96 -34.26 18.06
C LEU A 444 14.15 -33.87 19.30
N ASP A 445 13.50 -34.86 19.91
CA ASP A 445 13.03 -34.76 21.27
C ASP A 445 14.16 -35.15 22.22
N LEU A 446 14.39 -34.31 23.23
CA LEU A 446 15.33 -34.57 24.32
C LEU A 446 14.57 -35.32 25.40
N GLU A 447 14.88 -36.60 25.59
CA GLU A 447 14.16 -37.39 26.60
C GLU A 447 14.32 -36.78 28.00
N GLY A 448 13.32 -37.01 28.86
CA GLY A 448 13.33 -36.56 30.24
C GLY A 448 14.59 -37.02 30.99
N PHE A 449 15.15 -36.14 31.83
CA PHE A 449 16.32 -36.47 32.64
C PHE A 449 15.99 -37.66 33.56
N PRO A 450 16.84 -38.70 33.63
CA PRO A 450 16.56 -39.86 34.47
C PRO A 450 16.43 -39.46 35.94
N THR A 451 15.66 -40.23 36.71
CA THR A 451 15.44 -39.91 38.13
C THR A 451 16.76 -39.76 38.88
N LEU A 452 16.82 -38.76 39.76
CA LEU A 452 18.03 -38.48 40.53
C LEU A 452 18.38 -39.65 41.44
N ASP A 453 19.55 -40.24 41.22
CA ASP A 453 20.10 -41.28 42.08
C ASP A 453 20.30 -40.76 43.51
N LYS A 454 19.97 -41.60 44.51
CA LYS A 454 20.27 -41.28 45.91
C LYS A 454 21.78 -41.33 46.11
N VAL A 455 22.41 -40.17 46.28
CA VAL A 455 23.83 -40.06 46.61
C VAL A 455 24.02 -40.31 48.13
N PRO A 456 24.76 -41.37 48.55
CA PRO A 456 25.11 -41.57 49.96
C PRO A 456 26.01 -40.43 50.47
N GLU A 457 26.03 -40.15 51.78
CA GLU A 457 26.97 -39.17 52.36
C GLU A 457 28.42 -39.58 52.03
N GLY A 458 29.08 -38.78 51.18
CA GLY A 458 30.44 -39.04 50.68
C GLY A 458 30.53 -39.71 49.29
N GLY A 459 29.41 -39.98 48.61
CA GLY A 459 29.40 -40.55 47.26
C GLY A 459 29.60 -39.53 46.13
N GLU A 460 30.14 -39.98 44.99
CA GLU A 460 30.27 -39.15 43.78
C GLU A 460 28.96 -39.09 42.97
N TYR A 461 28.67 -37.92 42.39
CA TYR A 461 27.56 -37.73 41.45
C TYR A 461 27.86 -38.42 40.12
N LYS A 462 26.94 -39.24 39.62
CA LYS A 462 27.06 -39.87 38.31
C LYS A 462 26.53 -38.95 37.21
N TYR A 463 27.23 -38.91 36.07
CA TYR A 463 26.72 -38.26 34.86
C TYR A 463 25.55 -39.07 34.30
N ALA A 464 24.39 -38.42 34.17
CA ALA A 464 23.26 -38.97 33.44
C ALA A 464 23.50 -38.84 31.94
N THR A 465 23.18 -39.89 31.18
CA THR A 465 23.09 -39.82 29.71
C THR A 465 21.66 -39.49 29.35
N VAL A 466 21.45 -38.41 28.58
CA VAL A 466 20.14 -38.07 28.00
C VAL A 466 20.07 -38.73 26.62
N GLY A 467 19.02 -39.50 26.38
CA GLY A 467 18.75 -40.08 25.06
C GLY A 467 18.17 -39.03 24.12
N GLU A 468 18.63 -39.01 22.86
CA GLU A 468 18.04 -38.21 21.79
C GLU A 468 17.19 -39.13 20.90
N ARG A 469 15.96 -38.72 20.59
CA ARG A 469 15.07 -39.44 19.67
C ARG A 469 14.59 -38.49 18.58
N GLY A 470 14.88 -38.82 17.32
CA GLY A 470 14.52 -38.02 16.16
C GLY A 470 13.37 -38.64 15.35
N GLU A 471 12.27 -37.92 15.13
CA GLU A 471 11.25 -38.31 14.13
C GLU A 471 11.47 -37.56 12.81
N ARG A 472 11.29 -38.26 11.69
CA ARG A 472 11.47 -37.67 10.36
C ARG A 472 10.19 -37.03 9.87
N VAL A 473 10.24 -35.73 9.59
CA VAL A 473 9.10 -34.95 9.09
C VAL A 473 9.48 -34.32 7.74
N GLN A 474 8.56 -34.40 6.77
CA GLN A 474 8.76 -33.83 5.43
C GLN A 474 7.49 -33.13 4.94
N LEU A 475 7.64 -31.91 4.41
CA LEU A 475 6.55 -31.13 3.80
C LEU A 475 6.09 -31.71 2.46
N ALA A 476 4.81 -31.51 2.15
CA ALA A 476 4.21 -31.78 0.86
C ALA A 476 3.30 -30.64 0.42
N THR A 477 3.29 -30.35 -0.89
CA THR A 477 2.44 -29.32 -1.49
C THR A 477 1.12 -29.90 -1.97
N TYR A 478 0.01 -29.30 -1.54
CA TYR A 478 -1.34 -29.65 -1.99
C TYR A 478 -1.96 -28.46 -2.71
N GLY A 479 -2.41 -28.64 -3.95
CA GLY A 479 -3.00 -27.53 -4.71
C GLY A 479 -3.89 -27.97 -5.87
N LYS A 480 -4.77 -27.07 -6.31
CA LYS A 480 -5.62 -27.24 -7.49
C LYS A 480 -5.80 -25.91 -8.21
N LEU A 481 -6.02 -26.00 -9.53
CA LEU A 481 -6.35 -24.85 -10.37
C LEU A 481 -7.87 -24.71 -10.49
N PHE A 482 -8.32 -23.47 -10.60
CA PHE A 482 -9.65 -23.15 -11.07
C PHE A 482 -9.61 -21.95 -12.00
N SER A 483 -10.55 -21.91 -12.93
CA SER A 483 -10.65 -20.85 -13.92
C SER A 483 -11.94 -20.07 -13.78
N ILE A 484 -11.86 -18.76 -13.99
CA ILE A 484 -13.04 -17.92 -14.19
C ILE A 484 -13.04 -17.44 -15.64
N THR A 485 -14.10 -17.80 -16.37
CA THR A 485 -14.26 -17.47 -17.78
C THR A 485 -14.66 -16.01 -17.95
N ARG A 486 -14.28 -15.40 -19.08
CA ARG A 486 -14.68 -14.04 -19.47
C ARG A 486 -16.21 -13.85 -19.50
N GLN A 487 -16.95 -14.90 -19.83
CA GLN A 487 -18.42 -14.87 -19.82
C GLN A 487 -18.98 -14.63 -18.41
N ALA A 488 -18.40 -15.24 -17.36
CA ALA A 488 -18.82 -15.00 -15.99
C ALA A 488 -18.63 -13.55 -15.56
N ILE A 489 -17.58 -12.89 -16.06
CA ILE A 489 -17.26 -11.49 -15.78
C ILE A 489 -18.25 -10.56 -16.47
N ILE A 490 -18.55 -10.82 -17.75
CA ILE A 490 -19.51 -10.04 -18.54
C ILE A 490 -20.92 -10.14 -17.94
N ASN A 491 -21.28 -11.30 -17.42
CA ASN A 491 -22.57 -11.56 -16.79
C ASN A 491 -22.65 -11.07 -15.33
N ASP A 492 -21.63 -10.36 -14.82
CA ASP A 492 -21.53 -9.88 -13.43
C ASP A 492 -21.72 -11.01 -12.39
N ASP A 493 -21.28 -12.24 -12.71
CA ASP A 493 -21.44 -13.40 -11.82
C ASP A 493 -20.41 -13.39 -10.69
N LEU A 494 -20.69 -12.55 -9.69
CA LEU A 494 -19.92 -12.43 -8.46
C LEU A 494 -19.87 -13.73 -7.63
N ARG A 495 -20.76 -14.70 -7.89
CA ARG A 495 -20.77 -15.97 -7.15
C ARG A 495 -19.62 -16.87 -7.54
N ALA A 496 -19.14 -16.77 -8.79
CA ALA A 496 -17.96 -17.48 -9.26
C ALA A 496 -16.69 -17.04 -8.52
N PHE A 497 -16.60 -15.75 -8.18
CA PHE A 497 -15.47 -15.15 -7.45
C PHE A 497 -15.52 -15.33 -5.93
N THR A 498 -16.60 -15.90 -5.38
CA THR A 498 -16.78 -16.09 -3.94
C THR A 498 -16.90 -17.55 -3.56
N ARG A 499 -17.90 -18.25 -4.11
CA ARG A 499 -18.25 -19.60 -3.67
C ARG A 499 -17.14 -20.60 -3.98
N LEU A 500 -16.49 -20.46 -5.13
CA LEU A 500 -15.43 -21.38 -5.53
C LEU A 500 -14.16 -21.14 -4.70
N PRO A 501 -13.64 -19.91 -4.56
CA PRO A 501 -12.54 -19.63 -3.61
C PRO A 501 -12.85 -20.05 -2.17
N GLN A 502 -14.05 -19.75 -1.63
CA GLN A 502 -14.46 -20.19 -0.29
C GLN A 502 -14.40 -21.71 -0.14
N LYS A 503 -14.96 -22.45 -1.10
CA LYS A 503 -14.91 -23.91 -1.10
C LYS A 503 -13.48 -24.45 -1.17
N MET A 504 -12.59 -23.75 -1.86
CA MET A 504 -11.17 -24.12 -1.94
C MET A 504 -10.43 -23.84 -0.65
N GLY A 505 -10.69 -22.71 0.02
CA GLY A 505 -10.19 -22.45 1.38
C GLY A 505 -10.65 -23.54 2.35
N ALA A 506 -11.95 -23.84 2.35
CA ALA A 506 -12.49 -24.93 3.17
C ALA A 506 -11.92 -26.31 2.79
N ALA A 507 -11.59 -26.55 1.52
CA ALA A 507 -10.93 -27.78 1.09
C ALA A 507 -9.47 -27.85 1.55
N ALA A 508 -8.76 -26.72 1.60
CA ALA A 508 -7.39 -26.67 2.12
C ALA A 508 -7.36 -27.05 3.60
N MET A 509 -8.23 -26.45 4.43
CA MET A 509 -8.33 -26.81 5.85
C MET A 509 -8.73 -28.28 6.05
N ARG A 510 -9.72 -28.77 5.29
CA ARG A 510 -10.10 -30.20 5.32
C ARG A 510 -8.96 -31.14 4.91
N THR A 511 -8.09 -30.71 4.00
CA THR A 511 -6.91 -31.50 3.62
C THR A 511 -5.95 -31.64 4.80
N VAL A 512 -5.70 -30.54 5.54
CA VAL A 512 -4.88 -30.59 6.77
C VAL A 512 -5.53 -31.48 7.83
N ASN A 513 -6.83 -31.34 8.07
CA ASN A 513 -7.58 -32.21 8.99
C ASN A 513 -7.41 -33.69 8.62
N LYS A 514 -7.59 -34.01 7.33
CA LYS A 514 -7.42 -35.36 6.82
C LYS A 514 -5.99 -35.89 7.01
N LEU A 515 -4.95 -35.06 6.87
CA LEU A 515 -3.56 -35.48 7.11
C LEU A 515 -3.35 -35.88 8.58
N VAL A 516 -3.91 -35.13 9.52
CA VAL A 516 -3.82 -35.44 10.95
C VAL A 516 -4.52 -36.77 11.26
N PHE A 517 -5.78 -36.93 10.84
CA PHE A 517 -6.53 -38.16 11.09
C PHE A 517 -5.96 -39.37 10.31
N ALA A 518 -5.29 -39.15 9.18
CA ALA A 518 -4.57 -40.19 8.45
C ALA A 518 -3.40 -40.79 9.26
N ILE A 519 -2.80 -40.06 10.19
CA ILE A 519 -1.78 -40.62 11.10
C ILE A 519 -2.42 -41.64 12.04
N LEU A 520 -3.55 -41.28 12.65
CA LEU A 520 -4.24 -42.11 13.63
C LEU A 520 -4.84 -43.38 13.00
N THR A 521 -5.36 -43.24 11.78
CA THR A 521 -6.01 -44.33 11.05
C THR A 521 -5.02 -45.17 10.25
N GLY A 522 -4.02 -44.54 9.62
CA GLY A 522 -3.00 -45.18 8.80
C GLY A 522 -1.91 -45.89 9.59
N ASN A 523 -1.75 -45.57 10.88
CA ASN A 523 -0.79 -46.21 11.80
C ASN A 523 0.65 -46.26 11.24
N PRO A 524 1.26 -45.11 10.91
CA PRO A 524 2.57 -45.06 10.26
C PRO A 524 3.67 -45.64 11.15
N LYS A 525 4.79 -46.04 10.55
CA LYS A 525 5.97 -46.49 11.30
C LYS A 525 6.72 -45.29 11.87
N MET A 526 7.17 -45.41 13.12
CA MET A 526 8.01 -44.43 13.81
C MET A 526 9.49 -44.74 13.59
N ALA A 527 10.38 -43.88 14.12
CA ALA A 527 11.83 -44.01 13.97
C ALA A 527 12.41 -45.35 14.47
N ASP A 528 11.72 -46.04 15.38
CA ASP A 528 12.08 -47.37 15.89
C ASP A 528 11.69 -48.54 14.94
N GLY A 529 11.06 -48.23 13.80
CA GLY A 529 10.61 -49.19 12.79
C GLY A 529 9.28 -49.88 13.11
N LYS A 530 8.67 -49.59 14.28
CA LYS A 530 7.37 -50.12 14.69
C LYS A 530 6.25 -49.15 14.35
N ALA A 531 5.04 -49.66 14.20
CA ALA A 531 3.88 -48.82 13.93
C ALA A 531 3.53 -47.95 15.15
N LEU A 532 2.96 -46.77 14.93
CA LEU A 532 2.58 -45.82 15.98
C LEU A 532 1.84 -46.52 17.13
N PHE A 533 0.78 -47.26 16.82
CA PHE A 533 0.06 -48.14 17.74
C PHE A 533 0.56 -49.58 17.60
N HIS A 534 1.25 -50.05 18.63
CA HIS A 534 1.83 -51.39 18.68
C HIS A 534 1.84 -51.94 20.10
N ALA A 535 1.80 -53.27 20.25
CA ALA A 535 1.82 -53.92 21.57
C ALA A 535 3.07 -53.53 22.38
N ASP A 536 4.23 -53.51 21.73
CA ASP A 536 5.51 -53.12 22.37
C ASP A 536 5.57 -51.65 22.82
N HIS A 537 4.73 -50.79 22.26
CA HIS A 537 4.61 -49.39 22.67
C HIS A 537 3.68 -49.22 23.88
N ASN A 538 3.03 -50.31 24.34
CA ASN A 538 2.02 -50.31 25.39
C ASN A 538 0.93 -49.25 25.15
N ASN A 539 0.60 -49.02 23.87
CA ASN A 539 -0.35 -47.99 23.45
C ASN A 539 -1.51 -48.52 22.59
N LEU A 540 -1.63 -49.84 22.50
CA LEU A 540 -2.72 -50.54 21.85
C LEU A 540 -3.48 -51.36 22.89
N LEU A 541 -4.73 -50.96 23.16
CA LEU A 541 -5.62 -51.63 24.10
C LEU A 541 -6.35 -52.80 23.42
N THR A 542 -6.83 -53.73 24.24
CA THR A 542 -7.77 -54.77 23.79
C THR A 542 -9.07 -54.13 23.31
N GLY A 543 -9.57 -54.58 22.15
CA GLY A 543 -10.83 -54.11 21.57
C GLY A 543 -11.99 -54.23 22.55
N ALA A 544 -12.64 -53.10 22.86
CA ALA A 544 -13.78 -53.05 23.75
C ALA A 544 -14.70 -51.88 23.38
N ALA A 545 -15.99 -52.04 23.65
CA ALA A 545 -16.96 -50.96 23.55
C ALA A 545 -16.62 -49.86 24.59
N PRO A 546 -16.95 -48.59 24.31
CA PRO A 546 -16.76 -47.52 25.29
C PRO A 546 -17.50 -47.81 26.60
N SER A 547 -16.75 -47.85 27.70
CA SER A 547 -17.25 -48.08 29.07
C SER A 547 -16.34 -47.38 30.08
N ALA A 548 -16.81 -47.20 31.31
CA ALA A 548 -15.99 -46.61 32.36
C ALA A 548 -14.74 -47.45 32.67
N ALA A 549 -14.87 -48.78 32.59
CA ALA A 549 -13.76 -49.72 32.71
C ALA A 549 -12.74 -49.58 31.55
N ALA A 550 -13.20 -49.50 30.30
CA ALA A 550 -12.30 -49.39 29.14
C ALA A 550 -11.53 -48.06 29.14
N LEU A 551 -12.20 -46.96 29.48
CA LEU A 551 -11.58 -45.64 29.62
C LEU A 551 -10.62 -45.56 30.82
N SER A 552 -10.96 -46.21 31.94
CA SER A 552 -10.06 -46.31 33.08
C SER A 552 -8.80 -47.12 32.75
N ALA A 553 -8.93 -48.18 31.94
CA ALA A 553 -7.80 -48.94 31.42
C ALA A 553 -6.90 -48.08 30.52
N ALA A 554 -7.48 -47.30 29.60
CA ALA A 554 -6.75 -46.36 28.76
C ALA A 554 -5.97 -45.33 29.58
N ARG A 555 -6.62 -44.69 30.57
CA ARG A 555 -5.97 -43.76 31.50
C ARG A 555 -4.82 -44.41 32.27
N SER A 556 -5.02 -45.65 32.71
CA SER A 556 -3.99 -46.39 33.47
C SER A 556 -2.80 -46.74 32.60
N ALA A 557 -3.03 -47.10 31.33
CA ALA A 557 -1.97 -47.37 30.36
C ALA A 557 -1.12 -46.11 30.10
N MET A 558 -1.77 -44.96 29.85
CA MET A 558 -1.05 -43.68 29.66
C MET A 558 -0.20 -43.29 30.87
N ARG A 559 -0.75 -43.40 32.08
CA ARG A 559 -0.01 -43.02 33.30
C ARG A 559 1.16 -43.94 33.59
N LYS A 560 1.13 -45.19 33.11
CA LYS A 560 2.17 -46.19 33.32
C LYS A 560 3.23 -46.20 32.23
N GLN A 561 3.13 -45.31 31.23
CA GLN A 561 4.18 -45.17 30.23
C GLN A 561 5.50 -44.79 30.89
N VAL A 562 6.57 -45.34 30.35
CA VAL A 562 7.93 -45.15 30.86
C VAL A 562 8.83 -44.53 29.79
N ASP A 563 9.81 -43.77 30.24
CA ASP A 563 10.92 -43.33 29.40
C ASP A 563 11.93 -44.47 29.13
N SER A 564 12.97 -44.19 28.33
CA SER A 564 14.07 -45.13 28.09
C SER A 564 14.83 -45.53 29.37
N ALA A 565 14.84 -44.66 30.38
CA ALA A 565 15.41 -44.90 31.71
C ALA A 565 14.48 -45.70 32.65
N LYS A 566 13.30 -46.14 32.16
CA LYS A 566 12.25 -46.84 32.91
C LYS A 566 11.59 -46.02 34.03
N SER A 567 11.73 -44.70 34.01
CA SER A 567 11.01 -43.78 34.89
C SER A 567 9.57 -43.64 34.40
N VAL A 568 8.61 -43.65 35.33
CA VAL A 568 7.19 -43.50 34.98
C VAL A 568 6.88 -42.03 34.68
N LEU A 569 6.31 -41.77 33.49
CA LEU A 569 6.05 -40.41 32.99
C LEU A 569 4.73 -39.81 33.50
N ASN A 570 3.82 -40.64 34.04
CA ASN A 570 2.55 -40.20 34.63
C ASN A 570 1.72 -39.26 33.72
N ILE A 571 1.69 -39.57 32.42
CA ILE A 571 1.00 -38.77 31.41
C ILE A 571 -0.51 -38.84 31.65
N ARG A 572 -1.18 -37.69 31.66
CA ARG A 572 -2.63 -37.60 31.87
C ARG A 572 -3.36 -37.49 30.54
N PRO A 573 -4.49 -38.21 30.37
CA PRO A 573 -5.36 -38.00 29.21
C PRO A 573 -5.95 -36.60 29.25
N GLY A 574 -6.00 -35.94 28.09
CA GLY A 574 -6.61 -34.62 27.90
C GLY A 574 -7.75 -34.66 26.89
N PHE A 575 -7.62 -35.46 25.84
CA PHE A 575 -8.58 -35.54 24.74
C PHE A 575 -8.96 -36.99 24.42
N ILE A 576 -10.21 -37.21 24.04
CA ILE A 576 -10.69 -38.47 23.48
C ILE A 576 -11.15 -38.19 22.05
N LEU A 577 -10.58 -38.88 21.07
CA LEU A 577 -11.03 -38.80 19.67
C LEU A 577 -11.90 -40.00 19.36
N ALA A 578 -13.11 -39.75 18.88
CA ALA A 578 -14.06 -40.79 18.56
C ALA A 578 -14.80 -40.52 17.24
N PRO A 579 -15.27 -41.56 16.54
CA PRO A 579 -16.23 -41.42 15.46
C PRO A 579 -17.52 -40.76 15.96
N VAL A 580 -18.23 -40.05 15.09
CA VAL A 580 -19.47 -39.32 15.43
C VAL A 580 -20.53 -40.28 15.99
N ALA A 581 -20.53 -41.55 15.55
CA ALA A 581 -21.43 -42.58 16.07
C ALA A 581 -21.29 -42.84 17.58
N LEU A 582 -20.15 -42.52 18.20
CA LEU A 582 -19.87 -42.78 19.62
C LEU A 582 -19.99 -41.52 20.50
N GLU A 583 -20.35 -40.36 19.95
CA GLU A 583 -20.37 -39.07 20.65
C GLU A 583 -21.31 -39.08 21.87
N ASP A 584 -22.55 -39.49 21.66
CA ASP A 584 -23.60 -39.55 22.70
C ASP A 584 -23.18 -40.51 23.83
N LEU A 585 -22.52 -41.61 23.47
CA LEU A 585 -22.06 -42.62 24.40
C LEU A 585 -20.94 -42.06 25.28
N PHE A 586 -19.91 -41.43 24.69
CA PHE A 586 -18.82 -40.82 25.46
C PHE A 586 -19.30 -39.66 26.33
N THR A 587 -20.20 -38.82 25.81
CA THR A 587 -20.77 -37.68 26.55
C THR A 587 -21.58 -38.17 27.76
N THR A 588 -22.37 -39.22 27.58
CA THR A 588 -23.13 -39.84 28.67
C THR A 588 -22.21 -40.45 29.72
N ILE A 589 -21.21 -41.23 29.30
CA ILE A 589 -20.29 -41.93 30.21
C ILE A 589 -19.43 -40.94 31.01
N LEU A 590 -18.93 -39.87 30.38
CA LEU A 590 -18.07 -38.89 31.05
C LEU A 590 -18.85 -37.85 31.86
N GLY A 591 -20.10 -37.57 31.49
CA GLY A 591 -21.00 -36.66 32.20
C GLY A 591 -21.71 -37.28 33.41
N ALA A 592 -21.88 -38.61 33.42
CA ALA A 592 -22.60 -39.31 34.48
C ALA A 592 -21.93 -39.14 35.86
N GLU A 593 -22.73 -38.84 36.88
CA GLU A 593 -22.28 -38.74 38.27
C GLU A 593 -21.95 -40.12 38.87
N TYR A 594 -22.78 -41.12 38.54
CA TYR A 594 -22.62 -42.50 38.95
C TYR A 594 -22.08 -43.36 37.81
N ASN A 595 -21.31 -44.40 38.16
CA ASN A 595 -20.69 -45.29 37.19
C ASN A 595 -21.77 -46.06 36.40
N PRO A 596 -21.85 -45.90 35.07
CA PRO A 596 -22.85 -46.57 34.23
C PRO A 596 -22.59 -48.08 34.06
N ASP A 597 -21.38 -48.55 34.38
CA ASP A 597 -20.99 -49.97 34.23
C ASP A 597 -21.49 -50.86 35.37
N VAL A 598 -22.04 -50.27 36.44
CA VAL A 598 -22.57 -50.98 37.61
C VAL A 598 -24.04 -50.65 37.81
N ASP A 599 -24.72 -51.47 38.63
CA ASP A 599 -26.11 -51.20 39.00
C ASP A 599 -26.24 -49.77 39.59
N LEU A 600 -27.07 -48.95 38.96
CA LEU A 600 -27.36 -47.57 39.37
C LEU A 600 -27.88 -47.49 40.81
N ALA A 601 -28.51 -48.55 41.31
CA ALA A 601 -28.93 -48.66 42.70
C ALA A 601 -27.75 -48.59 43.70
N ALA A 602 -26.56 -49.02 43.28
CA ALA A 602 -25.35 -48.99 44.10
C ALA A 602 -24.78 -47.57 44.27
N LYS A 603 -25.19 -46.59 43.45
CA LYS A 603 -24.72 -45.19 43.47
C LYS A 603 -23.20 -45.05 43.54
N ALA A 604 -22.47 -45.97 42.91
CA ALA A 604 -21.01 -45.93 42.90
C ALA A 604 -20.54 -44.69 42.12
N PRO A 605 -19.63 -43.85 42.67
CA PRO A 605 -19.13 -42.67 41.97
C PRO A 605 -18.43 -43.03 40.66
N ASN A 606 -18.62 -42.21 39.63
CA ASN A 606 -17.95 -42.40 38.34
C ASN A 606 -16.45 -42.06 38.42
N PRO A 607 -15.52 -43.02 38.23
CA PRO A 607 -14.08 -42.80 38.39
C PRO A 607 -13.43 -42.03 37.22
N ILE A 608 -14.15 -41.83 36.11
CA ILE A 608 -13.65 -41.19 34.87
C ILE A 608 -14.43 -39.92 34.51
N ARG A 609 -15.28 -39.41 35.41
CA ARG A 609 -16.04 -38.18 35.17
C ARG A 609 -15.09 -37.03 34.83
N ASN A 610 -15.39 -36.28 33.77
CA ASN A 610 -14.58 -35.16 33.27
C ASN A 610 -13.09 -35.51 33.06
N MET A 611 -12.78 -36.75 32.68
CA MET A 611 -11.41 -37.19 32.49
C MET A 611 -10.71 -36.50 31.32
N ALA A 612 -11.44 -36.23 30.24
CA ALA A 612 -10.92 -35.66 28.99
C ALA A 612 -12.06 -34.99 28.21
N GLU A 613 -11.72 -34.04 27.33
CA GLU A 613 -12.67 -33.47 26.35
C GLU A 613 -12.89 -34.47 25.21
N VAL A 614 -14.14 -34.68 24.81
CA VAL A 614 -14.49 -35.53 23.66
C VAL A 614 -14.48 -34.68 22.40
N ILE A 615 -13.74 -35.15 21.40
CA ILE A 615 -13.68 -34.55 20.07
C ILE A 615 -14.11 -35.62 19.08
N THR A 616 -15.18 -35.34 18.33
CA THR A 616 -15.69 -36.22 17.30
C THR A 616 -15.41 -35.66 15.92
N ASP A 617 -15.04 -36.54 14.99
CA ASP A 617 -14.76 -36.17 13.61
C ASP A 617 -15.19 -37.28 12.65
N ALA A 618 -15.86 -36.89 11.56
CA ALA A 618 -16.40 -37.81 10.57
C ALA A 618 -15.31 -38.52 9.75
N GLU A 619 -14.07 -38.00 9.71
CA GLU A 619 -12.95 -38.68 9.05
C GLU A 619 -12.61 -40.01 9.73
N LEU A 620 -12.90 -40.17 11.04
CA LEU A 620 -12.72 -41.43 11.75
C LEU A 620 -13.79 -42.47 11.36
N ASP A 621 -15.04 -42.04 11.17
CA ASP A 621 -16.14 -42.91 10.74
C ASP A 621 -15.87 -43.57 9.37
N LEU A 622 -15.12 -42.90 8.49
CA LEU A 622 -14.76 -43.44 7.17
C LEU A 622 -13.86 -44.68 7.24
N VAL A 623 -13.11 -44.84 8.32
CA VAL A 623 -12.18 -45.97 8.50
C VAL A 623 -12.73 -46.99 9.49
N SER A 624 -13.25 -46.53 10.64
CA SER A 624 -13.88 -47.40 11.63
C SER A 624 -14.87 -46.63 12.48
N ALA A 625 -16.11 -47.12 12.55
CA ALA A 625 -17.15 -46.57 13.42
C ALA A 625 -17.01 -46.98 14.90
N THR A 626 -16.07 -47.89 15.22
CA THR A 626 -15.93 -48.46 16.58
C THR A 626 -14.59 -48.12 17.24
N ALA A 627 -13.55 -47.80 16.45
CA ALA A 627 -12.23 -47.49 16.99
C ALA A 627 -12.19 -46.08 17.59
N TRP A 628 -11.57 -45.95 18.76
CA TRP A 628 -11.43 -44.67 19.47
C TRP A 628 -10.03 -44.50 20.06
N TYR A 629 -9.66 -43.25 20.30
CA TYR A 629 -8.30 -42.86 20.68
C TYR A 629 -8.32 -41.95 21.90
N VAL A 630 -7.27 -42.02 22.72
CA VAL A 630 -7.04 -41.11 23.85
C VAL A 630 -5.70 -40.45 23.67
N LEU A 631 -5.66 -39.13 23.77
CA LEU A 631 -4.44 -38.33 23.67
C LEU A 631 -4.21 -37.57 24.96
N ALA A 632 -2.93 -37.27 25.21
CA ALA A 632 -2.53 -36.37 26.27
C ALA A 632 -2.98 -34.94 25.96
N GLY A 633 -3.03 -34.09 26.99
CA GLY A 633 -3.26 -32.65 26.78
C GLY A 633 -2.09 -31.99 26.03
N MET A 634 -2.30 -30.76 25.55
CA MET A 634 -1.33 -29.99 24.74
C MET A 634 0.02 -29.70 25.43
N ALA A 635 0.15 -30.01 26.72
CA ALA A 635 1.42 -29.92 27.45
C ALA A 635 2.42 -31.01 27.05
N TYR A 636 1.99 -32.02 26.29
CA TYR A 636 2.81 -33.10 25.80
C TYR A 636 2.78 -33.13 24.27
N ASP A 637 3.90 -33.52 23.67
CA ASP A 637 4.02 -33.65 22.22
C ASP A 637 3.29 -34.89 21.73
N THR A 638 2.19 -34.70 21.01
CA THR A 638 1.37 -35.79 20.45
C THR A 638 1.55 -35.84 18.94
N ILE A 639 0.90 -34.92 18.22
CA ILE A 639 0.97 -34.76 16.77
C ILE A 639 1.29 -33.29 16.50
N GLU A 640 2.30 -33.05 15.68
CA GLU A 640 2.65 -31.71 15.22
C GLU A 640 2.24 -31.55 13.76
N VAL A 641 1.53 -30.46 13.47
CA VAL A 641 1.25 -30.02 12.11
C VAL A 641 2.26 -28.93 11.75
N ASN A 642 3.08 -29.22 10.75
CA ASN A 642 4.12 -28.31 10.29
C ASN A 642 3.71 -27.63 9.00
N PHE A 643 3.92 -26.32 8.95
CA PHE A 643 3.71 -25.48 7.75
C PHE A 643 5.03 -24.91 7.25
N LEU A 644 5.11 -24.65 5.93
CA LEU A 644 6.28 -24.02 5.33
C LEU A 644 6.42 -22.57 5.82
N ASP A 645 7.57 -22.23 6.41
CA ASP A 645 7.90 -20.90 6.95
C ASP A 645 6.81 -20.33 7.90
N GLY A 646 6.10 -21.21 8.62
CA GLY A 646 5.01 -20.82 9.52
C GLY A 646 3.74 -20.33 8.82
N VAL A 647 3.65 -20.44 7.49
CA VAL A 647 2.50 -19.98 6.71
C VAL A 647 1.38 -21.03 6.74
N ALA A 648 0.53 -20.92 7.76
CA ALA A 648 -0.62 -21.82 7.94
C ALA A 648 -1.79 -21.54 6.98
N GLN A 649 -1.77 -20.44 6.22
CA GLN A 649 -2.84 -20.07 5.30
C GLN A 649 -2.56 -20.54 3.87
N PRO A 650 -3.59 -20.93 3.09
CA PRO A 650 -3.41 -21.25 1.68
C PRO A 650 -3.00 -20.01 0.89
N THR A 651 -2.10 -20.19 -0.08
CA THR A 651 -1.66 -19.13 -0.99
C THR A 651 -2.34 -19.27 -2.34
N MET A 652 -2.63 -18.14 -2.99
CA MET A 652 -3.26 -18.09 -4.30
C MET A 652 -2.40 -17.30 -5.29
N GLU A 653 -2.11 -17.89 -6.43
CA GLU A 653 -1.44 -17.26 -7.56
C GLU A 653 -2.40 -17.12 -8.73
N GLN A 654 -2.23 -16.06 -9.52
CA GLN A 654 -3.09 -15.73 -10.65
C GLN A 654 -2.28 -15.72 -11.95
N GLN A 655 -2.86 -16.28 -13.02
CA GLN A 655 -2.31 -16.20 -14.36
C GLN A 655 -3.43 -15.93 -15.37
N THR A 656 -3.14 -15.10 -16.38
CA THR A 656 -4.02 -14.96 -17.54
C THR A 656 -3.82 -16.18 -18.46
N GLY A 657 -4.89 -16.94 -18.68
CA GLY A 657 -4.81 -18.21 -19.40
C GLY A 657 -4.54 -18.03 -20.90
N TRP A 658 -3.69 -18.90 -21.47
CA TRP A 658 -3.53 -19.07 -22.93
C TRP A 658 -4.54 -20.09 -23.50
N GLY A 659 -5.00 -21.04 -22.68
CA GLY A 659 -5.94 -22.10 -23.07
C GLY A 659 -7.42 -21.77 -22.84
N ILE A 660 -7.71 -20.68 -22.12
CA ILE A 660 -9.07 -20.21 -21.83
C ILE A 660 -9.12 -18.68 -21.92
N ASP A 661 -10.20 -18.16 -22.50
CA ASP A 661 -10.48 -16.72 -22.49
C ASP A 661 -10.94 -16.29 -21.09
N GLY A 662 -10.00 -16.11 -20.16
CA GLY A 662 -10.28 -15.81 -18.75
C GLY A 662 -9.05 -15.76 -17.84
N VAL A 663 -9.29 -15.88 -16.53
CA VAL A 663 -8.24 -15.90 -15.50
C VAL A 663 -8.18 -17.28 -14.85
N GLU A 664 -6.96 -17.80 -14.69
CA GLU A 664 -6.66 -19.01 -13.94
C GLU A 664 -6.08 -18.65 -12.57
N PHE A 665 -6.58 -19.33 -11.54
CA PHE A 665 -6.13 -19.20 -10.16
C PHE A 665 -5.59 -20.54 -9.69
N LYS A 666 -4.38 -20.53 -9.15
CA LYS A 666 -3.73 -21.68 -8.52
C LYS A 666 -3.76 -21.47 -7.02
N VAL A 667 -4.45 -22.34 -6.29
CA VAL A 667 -4.42 -22.36 -4.82
C VAL A 667 -3.51 -23.48 -4.36
N ARG A 668 -2.63 -23.21 -3.41
CA ARG A 668 -1.76 -24.21 -2.77
C ARG A 668 -1.67 -24.02 -1.26
N ILE A 669 -1.41 -25.12 -0.55
CA ILE A 669 -1.03 -25.14 0.86
C ILE A 669 0.10 -26.17 1.04
N ASP A 670 1.11 -25.79 1.81
CA ASP A 670 2.27 -26.62 2.13
C ASP A 670 2.17 -27.03 3.59
N ALA A 671 1.84 -28.30 3.82
CA ALA A 671 1.58 -28.81 5.16
C ALA A 671 2.01 -30.27 5.28
N THR A 672 2.38 -30.66 6.50
CA THR A 672 2.60 -32.04 6.87
C THR A 672 2.19 -32.26 8.32
N ALA A 673 1.81 -33.48 8.65
CA ALA A 673 1.49 -33.86 10.01
C ALA A 673 2.34 -35.08 10.37
N ALA A 674 2.92 -35.07 11.56
CA ALA A 674 3.75 -36.17 12.05
C ALA A 674 3.48 -36.48 13.52
N PRO A 675 3.46 -37.77 13.92
CA PRO A 675 3.43 -38.15 15.32
C PRO A 675 4.80 -37.91 15.96
N LEU A 676 4.82 -37.22 17.11
CA LEU A 676 6.07 -36.93 17.84
C LEU A 676 6.37 -37.97 18.91
N ASP A 677 5.38 -38.40 19.68
CA ASP A 677 5.55 -39.42 20.73
C ASP A 677 4.39 -40.43 20.75
N PHE A 678 4.71 -41.72 20.74
CA PHE A 678 3.71 -42.78 20.88
C PHE A 678 3.16 -42.94 22.30
N ARG A 679 3.90 -42.49 23.32
CA ARG A 679 3.56 -42.66 24.74
C ARG A 679 2.38 -41.77 25.15
N THR A 680 2.21 -40.65 24.46
CA THR A 680 1.16 -39.66 24.70
C THR A 680 -0.18 -40.04 24.08
N MET A 681 -0.26 -41.16 23.36
CA MET A 681 -1.46 -41.63 22.68
C MET A 681 -1.82 -43.06 23.08
N GLN A 682 -3.11 -43.41 22.97
CA GLN A 682 -3.62 -44.77 23.13
C GLN A 682 -4.71 -45.05 22.10
N LYS A 683 -4.74 -46.25 21.56
CA LYS A 683 -5.79 -46.72 20.64
C LYS A 683 -6.57 -47.87 21.26
N ASN A 684 -7.89 -47.80 21.18
CA ASN A 684 -8.77 -48.95 21.33
C ASN A 684 -9.39 -49.28 19.96
N PRO A 685 -9.23 -50.52 19.45
CA PRO A 685 -9.82 -50.93 18.18
C PRO A 685 -11.36 -50.90 18.13
N GLY A 686 -12.04 -50.79 19.27
CA GLY A 686 -13.48 -50.96 19.39
C GLY A 686 -13.89 -52.42 19.60
N ALA A 687 -15.17 -52.64 19.87
CA ALA A 687 -15.78 -53.97 19.94
C ALA A 687 -16.15 -54.51 18.55
#